data_AF-A0A8K0VLS7-F1
#
_entry.id   AF-A0A8K0VLS7-F1
#
_cell.length_a   1.000
_cell.length_b   1.000
_cell.length_c   1.000
_cell.angle_alpha   90.00
_cell.angle_beta   90.00
_cell.angle_gamma   90.00
#
_symmetry.space_group_name_H-M   'P 1'
#
loop_
_entity.id
_entity.type
_entity.pdbx_description
1 polymer ?
#
loop_
_entity_poly.entity_id
_entity_poly.type
_entity_poly.pdbx_seq_one_letter_code
_entity_poly.pdbx_strand_id
1 'polypeptide(L)'
;MRAALFQRIFGFEYSRLLPARLQNTTTKQSFFLAFSRSAAPASLLLSRWLRACNGDCKIHSSLYPGQWSHFMTLDAGVVIIDEDAAYSIRLFPGFNNLLNSKSDRFRFWIFSKSLRTPTLVPHGPDSFAELGAIRLQPVLEFGTAILVTPSFLVSQPQQACVLLKWLWQSSSKGNIDRYQRARLVMCAGIADWLYELAIEKAEKEQSATSARVQKHGAINHDAVTAMFKTWQIVTKFVNEPEDPSPLIFAPESINGNDEQSLVNWFGWWSVMNMNQFRKFTVLGSSDCVRAPERLSRHIKRPKFSPSTTDDPDEIHIQHDHEEQLKHSTDRQGTTGQSGPEQLTAPRMTLSNQSKDLTDFLDYLIGRVGKWCPIELYKFPVSYWHHDMAYHFGDYQSLFTTYYKCFNWLTPFEEVGFSQRNTMAALFYTIEGPWDQALYPQGSMPTRRPWFVMHRPVNVHKKPWHESELLIWDPTPNERFIRNDVYESDLIEAQREMIQFYDEQNAIKNPNQPIMKVWIAGFNIPSNELTADPMDVTLSYLERFAQDPKFWLPAPDAALPVRGWKMVKPGTAPVTPTPRSPSPDHMDIDDPDEPDEPEQEDGQMTTIFHPPRGLNLLGSTKCQNRLYQHTRESLRRVRGSAEYHMQYNFRPTTAWYREQQAEHRGFEHVTFMTWQVLFRRYNLPDPEAE
;
A
#
# COMPACT_ATOMS: atom_id res chain seq x y z
N MET A 1 38.38 24.31 6.34
CA MET A 1 37.24 24.88 7.10
C MET A 1 35.90 24.17 6.79
N ARG A 2 35.49 23.97 5.53
CA ARG A 2 34.21 23.28 5.18
C ARG A 2 34.13 21.80 5.59
N ALA A 3 35.18 20.99 5.38
CA ALA A 3 35.17 19.56 5.72
C ALA A 3 35.01 19.28 7.23
N ALA A 4 35.67 20.08 8.08
CA ALA A 4 35.56 19.98 9.54
C ALA A 4 34.17 20.36 10.07
N LEU A 5 33.49 21.33 9.44
CA LEU A 5 32.12 21.69 9.77
C LEU A 5 31.15 20.55 9.43
N PHE A 6 31.33 19.90 8.27
CA PHE A 6 30.52 18.72 7.92
C PHE A 6 30.83 17.49 8.76
N GLN A 7 32.08 17.28 9.19
CA GLN A 7 32.42 16.23 10.15
C GLN A 7 31.69 16.43 11.48
N ARG A 8 31.50 17.69 11.89
CA ARG A 8 30.72 18.04 13.09
C ARG A 8 29.21 17.89 12.89
N ILE A 9 28.69 18.07 11.67
CA ILE A 9 27.26 17.92 11.33
C ILE A 9 26.85 16.45 11.16
N PHE A 10 27.65 15.66 10.45
CA PHE A 10 27.34 14.26 10.18
C PHE A 10 27.92 13.30 11.23
N GLY A 11 28.81 13.78 12.10
CA GLY A 11 29.49 12.94 13.10
C GLY A 11 30.33 11.80 12.51
N PHE A 12 30.65 11.87 11.21
CA PHE A 12 31.18 10.73 10.46
C PHE A 12 32.49 11.03 9.73
N GLU A 13 33.37 10.04 9.69
CA GLU A 13 34.69 10.14 9.06
C GLU A 13 34.64 9.62 7.61
N TYR A 14 35.13 10.41 6.65
CA TYR A 14 35.10 10.08 5.22
C TYR A 14 35.78 8.75 4.88
N SER A 15 36.90 8.45 5.54
CA SER A 15 37.68 7.21 5.36
C SER A 15 36.88 5.93 5.65
N ARG A 16 35.88 6.01 6.55
CA ARG A 16 35.04 4.88 6.95
C ARG A 16 34.04 4.50 5.86
N LEU A 17 33.61 5.44 5.01
CA LEU A 17 32.69 5.16 3.90
C LEU A 17 33.28 4.26 2.84
N LEU A 18 34.58 4.41 2.62
CA LEU A 18 35.27 3.78 1.50
C LEU A 18 35.58 2.32 1.79
N PRO A 19 35.39 1.41 0.81
CA PRO A 19 35.96 0.07 0.91
C PRO A 19 37.48 0.15 1.05
N ALA A 20 38.08 -0.85 1.71
CA ALA A 20 39.52 -0.90 1.98
C ALA A 20 40.38 -0.65 0.72
N ARG A 21 39.92 -1.13 -0.45
CA ARG A 21 40.59 -0.92 -1.75
C ARG A 21 40.63 0.54 -2.20
N LEU A 22 39.62 1.33 -1.84
CA LEU A 22 39.50 2.74 -2.25
C LEU A 22 40.08 3.71 -1.22
N GLN A 23 40.39 3.26 0.01
CA GLN A 23 40.97 4.10 1.06
C GLN A 23 42.31 4.72 0.66
N ASN A 24 43.12 4.00 -0.14
CA ASN A 24 44.46 4.45 -0.57
C ASN A 24 44.48 5.17 -1.92
N THR A 25 43.34 5.29 -2.61
CA THR A 25 43.26 5.84 -3.97
C THR A 25 42.31 7.03 -4.03
N THR A 26 42.80 8.25 -4.26
CA THR A 26 41.97 9.47 -4.28
C THR A 26 41.22 9.67 -5.60
N THR A 27 41.76 9.26 -6.74
CA THR A 27 41.21 9.56 -8.09
C THR A 27 40.14 8.59 -8.60
N LYS A 28 39.84 7.51 -7.86
CA LYS A 28 38.92 6.44 -8.30
C LYS A 28 37.68 6.28 -7.41
N GLN A 29 37.47 7.19 -6.46
CA GLN A 29 36.37 7.08 -5.50
C GLN A 29 35.05 7.48 -6.16
N SER A 30 34.15 6.51 -6.29
CA SER A 30 32.85 6.68 -6.95
C SER A 30 31.72 6.39 -5.97
N PHE A 31 30.74 7.28 -5.92
CA PHE A 31 29.58 7.21 -5.04
C PHE A 31 28.29 7.18 -5.87
N PHE A 32 27.32 6.37 -5.46
CA PHE A 32 25.95 6.41 -5.97
C PHE A 32 24.99 6.83 -4.85
N LEU A 33 24.25 7.91 -5.07
CA LEU A 33 23.28 8.46 -4.13
C LEU A 33 21.87 8.05 -4.56
N ALA A 34 21.30 7.08 -3.85
CA ALA A 34 19.95 6.58 -4.04
C ALA A 34 18.98 7.39 -3.16
N PHE A 35 18.51 8.52 -3.71
CA PHE A 35 17.62 9.47 -3.06
C PHE A 35 16.34 9.64 -3.88
N SER A 36 15.21 9.80 -3.19
CA SER A 36 13.94 10.20 -3.80
C SER A 36 13.98 11.67 -4.23
N ARG A 37 13.05 12.09 -5.09
CA ARG A 37 12.97 13.51 -5.53
C ARG A 37 12.69 14.47 -4.37
N SER A 38 11.90 14.05 -3.39
CA SER A 38 11.63 14.83 -2.17
C SER A 38 12.88 15.02 -1.31
N ALA A 39 13.82 14.06 -1.34
CA ALA A 39 15.09 14.12 -0.62
C ALA A 39 16.24 14.78 -1.43
N ALA A 40 15.96 15.40 -2.59
CA ALA A 40 16.97 16.04 -3.42
C ALA A 40 17.86 17.08 -2.69
N PRO A 41 17.33 17.92 -1.76
CA PRO A 41 18.18 18.83 -0.98
C PRO A 41 19.20 18.10 -0.11
N ALA A 42 18.83 16.94 0.47
CA ALA A 42 19.75 16.13 1.27
C ALA A 42 20.82 15.46 0.41
N SER A 43 20.43 14.96 -0.77
CA SER A 43 21.37 14.43 -1.76
C SER A 43 22.40 15.48 -2.19
N LEU A 44 21.96 16.74 -2.40
CA LEU A 44 22.85 17.85 -2.74
C LEU A 44 23.80 18.21 -1.59
N LEU A 45 23.30 18.24 -0.35
CA LEU A 45 24.12 18.48 0.83
C LEU A 45 25.21 17.42 0.98
N LEU A 46 24.84 16.15 0.88
CA LEU A 46 25.76 15.02 0.95
C LEU A 46 26.78 15.06 -0.20
N SER A 47 26.33 15.38 -1.42
CA SER A 47 27.21 15.55 -2.57
C SER A 47 28.26 16.65 -2.35
N ARG A 48 27.86 17.78 -1.77
CA ARG A 48 28.77 18.89 -1.44
C ARG A 48 29.77 18.49 -0.37
N TRP A 49 29.36 17.71 0.63
CA TRP A 49 30.26 17.16 1.64
C TRP A 49 31.28 16.21 1.03
N LEU A 50 30.84 15.24 0.21
CA LEU A 50 31.74 14.29 -0.45
C LEU A 50 32.80 15.01 -1.30
N ARG A 51 32.39 16.03 -2.07
CA ARG A 51 33.33 16.87 -2.84
C ARG A 51 34.25 17.72 -1.99
N ALA A 52 33.80 18.15 -0.80
CA ALA A 52 34.64 18.90 0.12
C ALA A 52 35.71 18.01 0.79
N CYS A 53 35.43 16.71 0.95
CA CYS A 53 36.41 15.73 1.43
C CYS A 53 37.37 15.28 0.32
N ASN A 54 36.86 15.06 -0.90
CA ASN A 54 37.66 14.74 -2.07
C ASN A 54 37.07 15.41 -3.32
N GLY A 55 37.79 16.40 -3.86
CA GLY A 55 37.35 17.14 -5.05
C GLY A 55 37.24 16.28 -6.32
N ASP A 56 38.01 15.19 -6.41
CA ASP A 56 38.09 14.32 -7.58
C ASP A 56 37.11 13.14 -7.54
N CYS A 57 36.26 13.06 -6.49
CA CYS A 57 35.30 11.96 -6.39
C CYS A 57 34.20 12.07 -7.45
N LYS A 58 33.80 10.92 -8.00
CA LYS A 58 32.68 10.82 -8.95
C LYS A 58 31.40 10.53 -8.19
N ILE A 59 30.38 11.36 -8.41
CA ILE A 59 29.09 11.23 -7.72
C ILE A 59 28.00 11.00 -8.76
N HIS A 60 27.33 9.87 -8.63
CA HIS A 60 26.17 9.46 -9.40
C HIS A 60 24.93 9.52 -8.50
N SER A 61 23.75 9.68 -9.08
CA SER A 61 22.49 9.80 -8.33
C SER A 61 21.32 9.19 -9.08
N SER A 62 20.37 8.62 -8.33
CA SER A 62 19.08 8.15 -8.84
C SER A 62 18.19 9.26 -9.40
N LEU A 63 18.49 10.53 -9.09
CA LEU A 63 17.74 11.68 -9.62
C LEU A 63 17.95 11.89 -11.12
N TYR A 64 19.05 11.39 -11.67
CA TYR A 64 19.40 11.52 -13.08
C TYR A 64 19.33 10.16 -13.79
N PRO A 65 18.48 10.01 -14.82
CA PRO A 65 18.37 8.77 -15.58
C PRO A 65 19.72 8.30 -16.16
N GLY A 66 19.93 6.98 -16.19
CA GLY A 66 21.13 6.34 -16.77
C GLY A 66 22.37 6.30 -15.89
N GLN A 67 22.45 7.09 -14.81
CA GLN A 67 23.63 7.11 -13.94
C GLN A 67 23.83 5.81 -13.16
N TRP A 68 22.75 5.09 -12.83
CA TRP A 68 22.82 3.76 -12.21
C TRP A 68 23.50 2.75 -13.14
N SER A 69 23.07 2.68 -14.39
CA SER A 69 23.65 1.79 -15.40
C SER A 69 25.14 2.02 -15.59
N HIS A 70 25.57 3.29 -15.57
CA HIS A 70 27.00 3.62 -15.61
C HIS A 70 27.73 3.15 -14.35
N PHE A 71 27.17 3.39 -13.16
CA PHE A 71 27.78 3.00 -11.88
C PHE A 71 27.99 1.48 -11.78
N MET A 72 27.08 0.67 -12.31
CA MET A 72 27.22 -0.79 -12.35
C MET A 72 28.44 -1.30 -13.14
N THR A 73 28.98 -0.50 -14.07
CA THR A 73 30.17 -0.87 -14.85
C THR A 73 31.48 -0.67 -14.08
N LEU A 74 31.42 -0.01 -12.92
CA LEU A 74 32.60 0.31 -12.13
C LEU A 74 33.12 -0.90 -11.35
N ASP A 75 34.42 -0.91 -11.05
CA ASP A 75 35.03 -2.02 -10.30
C ASP A 75 34.68 -1.99 -8.81
N ALA A 76 34.62 -0.78 -8.23
CA ALA A 76 34.35 -0.55 -6.83
C ALA A 76 33.63 0.79 -6.63
N GLY A 77 32.89 0.91 -5.54
CA GLY A 77 32.17 2.14 -5.21
C GLY A 77 31.40 2.07 -3.90
N VAL A 78 30.77 3.17 -3.54
CA VAL A 78 29.94 3.29 -2.34
C VAL A 78 28.53 3.67 -2.76
N VAL A 79 27.53 2.93 -2.27
CA VAL A 79 26.11 3.23 -2.47
C VAL A 79 25.55 3.80 -1.17
N ILE A 80 24.96 4.99 -1.23
CA ILE A 80 24.30 5.63 -0.08
C ILE A 80 22.82 5.74 -0.40
N ILE A 81 21.99 5.13 0.46
CA ILE A 81 20.55 4.98 0.28
C ILE A 81 19.86 5.86 1.32
N ASP A 82 19.02 6.78 0.87
CA ASP A 82 18.14 7.53 1.77
C ASP A 82 17.13 6.57 2.41
N GLU A 83 16.87 6.70 3.71
CA GLU A 83 15.98 5.79 4.46
C GLU A 83 14.58 5.70 3.83
N ASP A 84 14.01 6.84 3.41
CA ASP A 84 12.70 6.89 2.73
C ASP A 84 12.74 6.20 1.36
N ALA A 85 13.92 6.04 0.76
CA ALA A 85 14.13 5.35 -0.51
C ALA A 85 14.57 3.89 -0.36
N ALA A 86 14.69 3.36 0.86
CA ALA A 86 15.18 2.00 1.12
C ALA A 86 14.38 0.92 0.37
N TYR A 87 13.06 1.06 0.30
CA TYR A 87 12.21 0.13 -0.45
C TYR A 87 12.40 0.19 -1.97
N SER A 88 12.98 1.26 -2.51
CA SER A 88 13.20 1.44 -3.94
C SER A 88 14.39 0.62 -4.47
N ILE A 89 15.21 0.02 -3.60
CA ILE A 89 16.32 -0.86 -4.03
C ILE A 89 15.84 -2.03 -4.89
N ARG A 90 14.59 -2.47 -4.68
CA ARG A 90 13.95 -3.53 -5.45
C ARG A 90 13.81 -3.19 -6.94
N LEU A 91 13.88 -1.90 -7.28
CA LEU A 91 13.71 -1.36 -8.63
C LEU A 91 15.05 -1.10 -9.32
N PHE A 92 16.19 -1.22 -8.62
CA PHE A 92 17.50 -0.92 -9.18
C PHE A 92 18.00 -2.12 -9.98
N PRO A 93 18.02 -2.06 -11.33
CA PRO A 93 18.32 -3.24 -12.14
C PRO A 93 19.69 -3.81 -11.78
N GLY A 94 19.78 -5.12 -11.54
CA GLY A 94 21.04 -5.79 -11.26
C GLY A 94 21.64 -5.49 -9.88
N PHE A 95 20.87 -4.94 -8.93
CA PHE A 95 21.35 -4.65 -7.57
C PHE A 95 21.95 -5.88 -6.87
N ASN A 96 21.34 -7.06 -7.05
CA ASN A 96 21.87 -8.32 -6.53
C ASN A 96 23.30 -8.64 -7.00
N ASN A 97 23.76 -8.16 -8.15
CA ASN A 97 25.12 -8.40 -8.63
C ASN A 97 26.15 -7.66 -7.76
N LEU A 98 25.81 -6.46 -7.29
CA LEU A 98 26.66 -5.71 -6.36
C LEU A 98 26.68 -6.38 -4.97
N LEU A 99 25.54 -6.92 -4.52
CA LEU A 99 25.46 -7.64 -3.24
C LEU A 99 26.26 -8.95 -3.26
N ASN A 100 26.20 -9.68 -4.38
CA ASN A 100 26.92 -10.94 -4.58
C ASN A 100 28.42 -10.75 -4.85
N SER A 101 28.85 -9.55 -5.22
CA SER A 101 30.27 -9.19 -5.35
C SER A 101 31.01 -9.27 -4.01
N LYS A 102 32.34 -9.38 -4.06
CA LYS A 102 33.17 -9.35 -2.86
C LYS A 102 32.91 -8.08 -2.03
N SER A 103 32.85 -8.21 -0.71
CA SER A 103 32.47 -7.12 0.20
C SER A 103 33.45 -5.93 0.19
N ASP A 104 34.67 -6.15 -0.30
CA ASP A 104 35.70 -5.14 -0.47
C ASP A 104 35.55 -4.30 -1.76
N ARG A 105 34.59 -4.62 -2.64
CA ARG A 105 34.31 -3.86 -3.87
C ARG A 105 33.25 -2.78 -3.66
N PHE A 106 32.13 -3.17 -3.06
CA PHE A 106 30.98 -2.28 -2.85
C PHE A 106 30.54 -2.25 -1.39
N ARG A 107 30.48 -1.03 -0.85
CA ARG A 107 29.91 -0.74 0.48
C ARG A 107 28.57 -0.04 0.33
N PHE A 108 27.66 -0.33 1.26
CA PHE A 108 26.33 0.24 1.29
C PHE A 108 26.11 0.94 2.61
N TRP A 109 25.46 2.09 2.54
CA TRP A 109 25.15 2.92 3.70
C TRP A 109 23.71 3.38 3.60
N ILE A 110 23.05 3.47 4.76
CA ILE A 110 21.74 4.11 4.87
C ILE A 110 21.93 5.50 5.48
N PHE A 111 21.34 6.49 4.83
CA PHE A 111 21.30 7.88 5.26
C PHE A 111 19.92 8.14 5.88
N SER A 112 19.92 8.41 7.18
CA SER A 112 18.72 8.56 7.99
C SER A 112 18.64 9.96 8.59
N LYS A 113 17.44 10.54 8.59
CA LYS A 113 17.13 11.78 9.32
C LYS A 113 16.11 11.44 10.38
N SER A 114 16.50 11.50 11.65
CA SER A 114 15.63 11.11 12.75
C SER A 114 14.56 12.17 13.01
N LEU A 115 13.48 12.15 12.23
CA LEU A 115 12.30 12.99 12.44
C LEU A 115 11.12 12.23 13.07
N ARG A 116 11.23 10.90 13.21
CA ARG A 116 10.23 9.98 13.78
C ARG A 116 10.91 8.82 14.50
N THR A 117 10.33 8.32 15.59
CA THR A 117 10.63 7.01 16.22
C THR A 117 10.15 5.86 15.33
N PRO A 118 10.65 4.61 15.48
CA PRO A 118 12.04 4.14 15.49
C PRO A 118 12.60 4.01 14.05
N THR A 119 13.92 3.89 13.90
CA THR A 119 14.60 3.69 12.61
C THR A 119 14.11 2.44 11.88
N LEU A 120 13.90 2.53 10.56
CA LEU A 120 13.43 1.43 9.70
C LEU A 120 14.33 0.19 9.76
N VAL A 121 15.60 0.40 10.09
CA VAL A 121 16.61 -0.64 10.30
C VAL A 121 17.10 -0.57 11.75
N PRO A 122 16.66 -1.47 12.65
CA PRO A 122 17.02 -1.40 14.06
C PRO A 122 18.48 -1.80 14.29
N HIS A 123 19.34 -0.88 14.70
CA HIS A 123 20.74 -1.15 15.04
C HIS A 123 20.95 -1.49 16.53
N GLY A 124 20.07 -2.31 17.10
CA GLY A 124 20.11 -2.74 18.50
C GLY A 124 19.03 -2.09 19.40
N PRO A 125 18.88 -2.58 20.65
CA PRO A 125 17.80 -2.19 21.57
C PRO A 125 17.86 -0.72 22.04
N ASP A 126 19.01 -0.05 21.91
CA ASP A 126 19.25 1.32 22.42
C ASP A 126 19.40 2.39 21.33
N SER A 127 19.05 2.13 20.07
CA SER A 127 19.21 3.12 19.00
C SER A 127 18.06 4.15 18.95
N PHE A 128 17.77 4.80 20.09
CA PHE A 128 17.01 6.05 20.07
C PHE A 128 17.93 7.12 19.47
N ALA A 129 17.62 7.52 18.24
CA ALA A 129 18.28 8.67 17.64
C ALA A 129 17.66 9.94 18.18
N GLU A 130 18.49 10.88 18.66
CA GLU A 130 18.04 12.22 19.03
C GLU A 130 17.27 12.83 17.84
N LEU A 131 16.10 13.39 18.12
CA LEU A 131 15.29 14.05 17.11
C LEU A 131 16.11 15.13 16.40
N GLY A 132 16.12 15.10 15.07
CA GLY A 132 16.94 15.95 14.21
C GLY A 132 18.35 15.44 13.90
N ALA A 133 18.78 14.31 14.48
CA ALA A 133 20.07 13.72 14.17
C ALA A 133 20.11 13.18 12.73
N ILE A 134 21.16 13.55 11.99
CA ILE A 134 21.48 12.95 10.70
C ILE A 134 22.48 11.81 10.95
N ARG A 135 22.13 10.60 10.52
CA ARG A 135 22.97 9.41 10.70
C ARG A 135 23.29 8.77 9.36
N LEU A 136 24.50 8.22 9.29
CA LEU A 136 24.98 7.42 8.17
C LEU A 136 25.45 6.09 8.73
N GLN A 137 24.71 5.02 8.46
CA GLN A 137 24.93 3.70 9.07
C GLN A 137 25.29 2.67 7.99
N PRO A 138 26.23 1.76 8.25
CA PRO A 138 26.55 0.72 7.30
C PRO A 138 25.42 -0.30 7.24
N VAL A 139 25.11 -0.76 6.03
CA VAL A 139 24.13 -1.81 5.77
C VAL A 139 24.71 -2.79 4.74
N LEU A 140 24.10 -3.96 4.60
CA LEU A 140 24.44 -4.99 3.62
C LEU A 140 25.93 -5.39 3.71
N GLU A 141 26.46 -5.50 4.93
CA GLU A 141 27.89 -5.75 5.17
C GLU A 141 28.27 -7.22 4.97
N PHE A 142 27.55 -8.13 5.64
CA PHE A 142 27.81 -9.56 5.68
C PHE A 142 26.51 -10.35 5.87
N GLY A 143 26.60 -11.68 5.97
CA GLY A 143 25.45 -12.55 6.21
C GLY A 143 24.69 -12.94 4.94
N THR A 144 24.07 -14.12 4.97
CA THR A 144 23.21 -14.62 3.89
C THR A 144 21.91 -15.17 4.46
N ALA A 145 20.77 -14.74 3.92
CA ALA A 145 19.46 -15.34 4.17
C ALA A 145 18.99 -16.09 2.93
N ILE A 146 18.60 -17.36 3.09
CA ILE A 146 18.13 -18.24 2.01
C ILE A 146 16.70 -18.68 2.34
N LEU A 147 15.70 -18.13 1.64
CA LEU A 147 14.33 -18.63 1.70
C LEU A 147 14.23 -19.98 0.98
N VAL A 148 13.79 -21.01 1.70
CA VAL A 148 13.52 -22.33 1.14
C VAL A 148 12.04 -22.42 0.83
N THR A 149 11.71 -22.56 -0.46
CA THR A 149 10.30 -22.61 -0.90
C THR A 149 9.66 -23.97 -0.66
N PRO A 150 8.35 -24.03 -0.38
CA PRO A 150 7.64 -25.29 -0.21
C PRO A 150 7.70 -26.16 -1.48
N SER A 151 7.60 -25.57 -2.68
CA SER A 151 7.71 -26.37 -3.92
C SER A 151 9.06 -27.07 -4.07
N PHE A 152 10.16 -26.46 -3.59
CA PHE A 152 11.46 -27.12 -3.55
C PHE A 152 11.47 -28.30 -2.55
N LEU A 153 10.92 -28.12 -1.34
CA LEU A 153 10.84 -29.18 -0.34
C LEU A 153 10.02 -30.38 -0.83
N VAL A 154 8.90 -30.13 -1.52
CA VAL A 154 8.06 -31.18 -2.10
C VAL A 154 8.77 -31.88 -3.27
N SER A 155 9.37 -31.10 -4.17
CA SER A 155 9.92 -31.64 -5.41
C SER A 155 11.31 -32.26 -5.27
N GLN A 156 12.14 -31.84 -4.31
CA GLN A 156 13.56 -32.22 -4.18
C GLN A 156 13.97 -32.58 -2.74
N PRO A 157 13.39 -33.65 -2.16
CA PRO A 157 13.58 -33.98 -0.74
C PRO A 157 15.01 -34.42 -0.39
N GLN A 158 15.72 -35.11 -1.29
CA GLN A 158 17.12 -35.50 -1.05
C GLN A 158 18.03 -34.27 -0.95
N GLN A 159 17.87 -33.32 -1.87
CA GLN A 159 18.60 -32.05 -1.87
C GLN A 159 18.22 -31.21 -0.66
N ALA A 160 16.94 -31.15 -0.28
CA ALA A 160 16.52 -30.49 0.95
C ALA A 160 17.23 -31.08 2.18
N CYS A 161 17.33 -32.41 2.28
CA CYS A 161 18.04 -33.07 3.37
C CYS A 161 19.54 -32.70 3.40
N VAL A 162 20.22 -32.67 2.25
CA VAL A 162 21.63 -32.24 2.14
C VAL A 162 21.81 -30.80 2.60
N LEU A 163 20.92 -29.89 2.18
CA LEU A 163 20.97 -28.48 2.57
C LEU A 163 20.86 -28.30 4.09
N LEU A 164 19.91 -28.99 4.72
CA LEU A 164 19.70 -28.90 6.18
C LEU A 164 20.85 -29.54 6.97
N LYS A 165 21.41 -30.65 6.49
CA LYS A 165 22.61 -31.24 7.07
C LYS A 165 23.81 -30.29 6.98
N TRP A 166 23.99 -29.65 5.84
CA TRP A 166 25.06 -28.66 5.65
C TRP A 166 24.90 -27.48 6.61
N LEU A 167 23.68 -26.97 6.80
CA LEU A 167 23.40 -25.91 7.76
C LEU A 167 23.79 -26.35 9.17
N TRP A 168 23.34 -27.53 9.60
CA TRP A 168 23.66 -28.11 10.90
C TRP A 168 25.17 -28.21 11.13
N GLN A 169 25.90 -28.80 10.17
CA GLN A 169 27.36 -28.93 10.25
C GLN A 169 28.08 -27.58 10.28
N SER A 170 27.54 -26.58 9.58
CA SER A 170 28.10 -25.23 9.55
C SER A 170 27.86 -24.49 10.87
N SER A 171 26.73 -24.71 11.54
CA SER A 171 26.44 -24.15 12.86
C SER A 171 27.36 -24.73 13.94
N SER A 172 27.66 -26.03 13.88
CA SER A 172 28.53 -26.70 14.86
C SER A 172 30.03 -26.36 14.72
N LYS A 173 30.48 -25.89 13.54
CA LYS A 173 31.89 -25.50 13.32
C LYS A 173 32.11 -24.07 13.82
N GLY A 174 32.54 -23.93 15.07
CA GLY A 174 32.76 -22.65 15.78
C GLY A 174 33.76 -21.64 15.19
N ASN A 175 34.24 -21.82 13.95
CA ASN A 175 35.28 -20.98 13.33
C ASN A 175 34.74 -19.78 12.51
N ILE A 176 33.44 -19.77 12.15
CA ILE A 176 32.84 -18.66 11.40
C ILE A 176 32.06 -17.78 12.38
N ASP A 177 32.34 -16.48 12.35
CA ASP A 177 31.60 -15.44 13.08
C ASP A 177 30.09 -15.65 12.88
N ARG A 178 29.34 -15.67 13.98
CA ARG A 178 27.91 -16.06 14.00
C ARG A 178 27.08 -15.20 13.07
N TYR A 179 27.46 -13.94 12.88
CA TYR A 179 26.79 -12.97 12.01
C TYR A 179 27.12 -13.14 10.52
N GLN A 180 28.15 -13.91 10.16
CA GLN A 180 28.54 -14.16 8.78
C GLN A 180 27.98 -15.48 8.22
N ARG A 181 27.27 -16.25 9.05
CA ARG A 181 26.70 -17.55 8.68
C ARG A 181 25.48 -17.39 7.77
N ALA A 182 25.25 -18.40 6.94
CA ALA A 182 24.00 -18.51 6.19
C ALA A 182 22.87 -18.92 7.15
N ARG A 183 21.71 -18.30 7.01
CA ARG A 183 20.48 -18.63 7.75
C ARG A 183 19.40 -19.04 6.76
N LEU A 184 18.64 -20.07 7.10
CA LEU A 184 17.51 -20.50 6.27
C LEU A 184 16.23 -19.84 6.75
N VAL A 185 15.47 -19.29 5.80
CA VAL A 185 14.15 -18.73 6.04
C VAL A 185 13.10 -19.75 5.57
N MET A 186 12.10 -20.04 6.40
CA MET A 186 11.08 -21.07 6.15
C MET A 186 9.70 -20.59 6.60
N CYS A 187 8.63 -21.30 6.23
CA CYS A 187 7.30 -20.99 6.73
C CYS A 187 7.18 -21.24 8.25
N ALA A 188 6.20 -20.60 8.89
CA ALA A 188 5.80 -20.97 10.24
C ALA A 188 5.34 -22.44 10.29
N GLY A 189 5.51 -23.09 11.45
CA GLY A 189 5.10 -24.48 11.64
C GLY A 189 5.80 -25.48 10.71
N ILE A 190 7.00 -25.16 10.21
CA ILE A 190 7.68 -25.99 9.20
C ILE A 190 7.94 -27.42 9.66
N ALA A 191 8.12 -27.66 10.96
CA ALA A 191 8.31 -29.00 11.50
C ALA A 191 7.06 -29.87 11.24
N ASP A 192 5.88 -29.39 11.61
CA ASP A 192 4.62 -30.09 11.38
C ASP A 192 4.33 -30.24 9.88
N TRP A 193 4.59 -29.17 9.12
CA TRP A 193 4.43 -29.19 7.66
C TRP A 193 5.30 -30.27 6.98
N LEU A 194 6.55 -30.44 7.41
CA LEU A 194 7.46 -31.47 6.89
C LEU A 194 7.03 -32.88 7.32
N TYR A 195 6.52 -33.02 8.54
CA TYR A 195 6.01 -34.29 9.04
C TYR A 195 4.79 -34.76 8.23
N GLU A 196 3.80 -33.88 8.04
CA GLU A 196 2.63 -34.14 7.20
C GLU A 196 3.02 -34.51 5.77
N LEU A 197 3.99 -33.80 5.19
CA LEU A 197 4.51 -34.10 3.85
C LEU A 197 5.12 -35.51 3.79
N ALA A 198 5.94 -35.88 4.78
CA ALA A 198 6.58 -37.19 4.82
C ALA A 198 5.55 -38.33 4.92
N ILE A 199 4.52 -38.16 5.75
CA ILE A 199 3.41 -39.12 5.89
C ILE A 199 2.62 -39.25 4.59
N GLU A 200 2.20 -38.13 3.98
CA GLU A 200 1.47 -38.13 2.71
C GLU A 200 2.23 -38.89 1.62
N LYS A 201 3.55 -38.68 1.53
CA LYS A 201 4.37 -39.35 0.52
C LYS A 201 4.60 -40.82 0.81
N ALA A 202 4.73 -41.20 2.08
CA ALA A 202 4.85 -42.61 2.49
C ALA A 202 3.59 -43.42 2.16
N GLU A 203 2.40 -42.85 2.40
CA GLU A 203 1.12 -43.51 2.08
C GLU A 203 0.95 -43.71 0.56
N LYS A 204 1.35 -42.72 -0.24
CA LYS A 204 1.36 -42.82 -1.71
C LYS A 204 2.33 -43.89 -2.21
N GLU A 205 3.52 -44.01 -1.61
CA GLU A 205 4.50 -45.05 -1.93
C GLU A 205 3.94 -46.45 -1.66
N GLN A 206 3.34 -46.66 -0.48
CA GLN A 206 2.73 -47.94 -0.10
C GLN A 206 1.59 -48.33 -1.05
N SER A 207 0.73 -47.36 -1.39
CA SER A 207 -0.40 -47.55 -2.32
C SER A 207 0.06 -47.84 -3.75
N ALA A 208 1.17 -47.25 -4.21
CA ALA A 208 1.72 -47.53 -5.53
C ALA A 208 2.39 -48.90 -5.60
N THR A 209 3.05 -49.32 -4.51
CA THR A 209 3.72 -50.63 -4.39
C THR A 209 2.71 -51.77 -4.42
N SER A 210 1.56 -51.61 -3.75
CA SER A 210 0.47 -52.60 -3.76
C SER A 210 -0.25 -52.69 -5.12
N ALA A 211 -0.30 -51.60 -5.89
CA ALA A 211 -0.96 -51.54 -7.19
C ALA A 211 -0.14 -52.07 -8.38
N ARG A 212 1.13 -52.49 -8.20
CA ARG A 212 2.04 -52.95 -9.29
C ARG A 212 2.23 -51.96 -10.46
N VAL A 213 1.90 -50.68 -10.27
CA VAL A 213 2.07 -49.64 -11.30
C VAL A 213 3.43 -48.95 -11.11
N GLN A 214 4.47 -49.42 -11.79
CA GLN A 214 5.74 -48.68 -11.90
C GLN A 214 5.57 -47.50 -12.87
N LYS A 215 5.03 -46.38 -12.38
CA LYS A 215 5.10 -45.10 -13.10
C LYS A 215 6.54 -44.56 -13.01
N HIS A 216 7.13 -44.23 -14.15
CA HIS A 216 8.37 -43.44 -14.21
C HIS A 216 8.10 -42.09 -13.53
N GLY A 217 8.73 -41.84 -12.38
CA GLY A 217 8.53 -40.62 -11.57
C GLY A 217 7.84 -40.82 -10.22
N ALA A 218 7.51 -42.07 -9.83
CA ALA A 218 7.03 -42.40 -8.49
C ALA A 218 8.05 -41.98 -7.41
N ILE A 219 7.53 -41.49 -6.28
CA ILE A 219 8.35 -41.12 -5.11
C ILE A 219 9.04 -42.40 -4.62
N ASN A 220 10.37 -42.41 -4.68
CA ASN A 220 11.19 -43.53 -4.22
C ASN A 220 11.30 -43.53 -2.69
N HIS A 221 11.53 -44.70 -2.09
CA HIS A 221 11.77 -44.89 -0.65
C HIS A 221 12.83 -43.94 -0.08
N ASP A 222 13.88 -43.69 -0.86
CA ASP A 222 14.96 -42.76 -0.49
C ASP A 222 14.47 -41.32 -0.33
N ALA A 223 13.49 -40.91 -1.13
CA ALA A 223 12.89 -39.58 -1.06
C ALA A 223 12.07 -39.43 0.23
N VAL A 224 11.26 -40.44 0.59
CA VAL A 224 10.49 -40.46 1.85
C VAL A 224 11.44 -40.47 3.05
N THR A 225 12.49 -41.29 3.01
CA THR A 225 13.52 -41.33 4.05
C THR A 225 14.23 -39.98 4.21
N ALA A 226 14.53 -39.30 3.11
CA ALA A 226 15.12 -37.96 3.12
C ALA A 226 14.18 -36.92 3.74
N MET A 227 12.86 -37.00 3.50
CA MET A 227 11.87 -36.13 4.13
C MET A 227 11.84 -36.31 5.65
N PHE A 228 11.75 -37.54 6.16
CA PHE A 228 11.80 -37.81 7.61
C PHE A 228 13.12 -37.33 8.24
N LYS A 229 14.26 -37.53 7.58
CA LYS A 229 15.54 -36.99 8.05
C LYS A 229 15.56 -35.46 8.08
N THR A 230 14.96 -34.82 7.08
CA THR A 230 14.84 -33.35 7.02
C THR A 230 13.99 -32.84 8.17
N TRP A 231 12.83 -33.46 8.41
CA TRP A 231 11.96 -33.19 9.56
C TRP A 231 12.73 -33.30 10.88
N GLN A 232 13.43 -34.42 11.11
CA GLN A 232 14.21 -34.62 12.34
C GLN A 232 15.26 -33.52 12.58
N ILE A 233 15.96 -33.06 11.54
CA ILE A 233 16.94 -31.99 11.66
C ILE A 233 16.25 -30.67 12.01
N VAL A 234 15.13 -30.35 11.36
CA VAL A 234 14.36 -29.13 11.63
C VAL A 234 13.78 -29.14 13.06
N THR A 235 13.21 -30.26 13.49
CA THR A 235 12.70 -30.42 14.85
C THR A 235 13.78 -30.20 15.90
N LYS A 236 15.02 -30.66 15.64
CA LYS A 236 16.15 -30.38 16.54
C LYS A 236 16.45 -28.88 16.61
N PHE A 237 16.50 -28.18 15.49
CA PHE A 237 16.69 -26.72 15.49
C PHE A 237 15.58 -25.96 16.22
N VAL A 238 14.33 -26.45 16.13
CA VAL A 238 13.19 -25.82 16.81
C VAL A 238 13.23 -26.07 18.32
N ASN A 239 13.57 -27.29 18.75
CA ASN A 239 13.60 -27.67 20.16
C ASN A 239 14.88 -27.22 20.89
N GLU A 240 15.98 -27.05 20.17
CA GLU A 240 17.28 -26.60 20.69
C GLU A 240 17.67 -25.26 20.02
N PRO A 241 16.97 -24.15 20.34
CA PRO A 241 17.23 -22.87 19.70
C PRO A 241 18.61 -22.33 20.09
N GLU A 242 19.48 -22.15 19.09
CA GLU A 242 20.71 -21.36 19.24
C GLU A 242 20.40 -19.85 19.15
N ASP A 243 21.21 -19.00 19.79
CA ASP A 243 21.15 -17.54 19.64
C ASP A 243 22.43 -17.01 18.94
N PRO A 244 22.34 -16.45 17.71
CA PRO A 244 21.14 -16.34 16.86
C PRO A 244 20.80 -17.65 16.13
N SER A 245 19.50 -17.94 16.00
CA SER A 245 19.04 -19.22 15.41
C SER A 245 19.41 -19.34 13.92
N PRO A 246 19.89 -20.50 13.45
CA PRO A 246 20.16 -20.72 12.03
C PRO A 246 18.90 -20.77 11.16
N LEU A 247 17.72 -20.88 11.79
CA LEU A 247 16.42 -20.81 11.14
C LEU A 247 15.73 -19.47 11.45
N ILE A 248 15.00 -18.96 10.47
CA ILE A 248 14.13 -17.78 10.58
C ILE A 248 12.77 -18.20 10.06
N PHE A 249 11.71 -17.96 10.84
CA PHE A 249 10.36 -18.34 10.47
C PHE A 249 9.59 -17.14 9.93
N ALA A 250 8.81 -17.38 8.88
CA ALA A 250 7.80 -16.44 8.40
C ALA A 250 6.66 -16.30 9.42
N PRO A 251 5.84 -15.25 9.33
CA PRO A 251 4.65 -15.08 10.17
C PRO A 251 3.68 -16.26 10.05
N GLU A 252 3.05 -16.63 11.16
CA GLU A 252 2.02 -17.68 11.21
C GLU A 252 0.79 -17.37 10.36
N SER A 253 0.54 -16.09 10.07
CA SER A 253 -0.54 -15.66 9.17
C SER A 253 -0.35 -16.11 7.71
N ILE A 254 0.86 -16.53 7.31
CA ILE A 254 1.14 -17.05 5.98
C ILE A 254 1.01 -18.57 5.98
N ASN A 255 0.12 -19.12 5.16
CA ASN A 255 0.00 -20.56 4.99
C ASN A 255 1.32 -21.16 4.45
N GLY A 256 1.79 -22.26 5.02
CA GLY A 256 3.04 -22.91 4.58
C GLY A 256 3.05 -23.40 3.12
N ASN A 257 1.87 -23.58 2.50
CA ASN A 257 1.75 -23.90 1.07
C ASN A 257 1.64 -22.65 0.17
N ASP A 258 1.50 -21.46 0.74
CA ASP A 258 1.41 -20.21 -0.01
C ASP A 258 2.81 -19.67 -0.35
N GLU A 259 3.44 -20.30 -1.34
CA GLU A 259 4.77 -19.92 -1.80
C GLU A 259 4.85 -18.45 -2.26
N GLN A 260 3.80 -17.93 -2.91
CA GLN A 260 3.80 -16.56 -3.42
C GLN A 260 3.82 -15.55 -2.27
N SER A 261 2.97 -15.75 -1.26
CA SER A 261 2.97 -14.90 -0.06
C SER A 261 4.28 -14.99 0.71
N LEU A 262 4.86 -16.19 0.86
CA LEU A 262 6.17 -16.37 1.52
C LEU A 262 7.29 -15.60 0.79
N VAL A 263 7.34 -15.68 -0.54
CA VAL A 263 8.36 -14.98 -1.33
C VAL A 263 8.16 -13.47 -1.30
N ASN A 264 6.92 -12.98 -1.38
CA ASN A 264 6.62 -11.55 -1.32
C ASN A 264 6.93 -10.97 0.06
N TRP A 265 6.53 -11.65 1.13
CA TRP A 265 6.91 -11.29 2.50
C TRP A 265 8.43 -11.25 2.65
N PHE A 266 9.16 -12.26 2.16
CA PHE A 266 10.62 -12.28 2.22
C PHE A 266 11.27 -11.11 1.46
N GLY A 267 10.68 -10.72 0.33
CA GLY A 267 11.10 -9.53 -0.42
C GLY A 267 11.02 -8.24 0.37
N TRP A 268 9.96 -8.05 1.18
CA TRP A 268 9.85 -6.90 2.09
C TRP A 268 10.71 -7.04 3.34
N TRP A 269 10.71 -8.23 3.95
CA TRP A 269 11.52 -8.55 5.12
C TRP A 269 13.01 -8.34 4.88
N SER A 270 13.50 -8.62 3.67
CA SER A 270 14.90 -8.40 3.32
C SER A 270 15.32 -6.93 3.34
N VAL A 271 14.42 -5.99 3.02
CA VAL A 271 14.68 -4.54 3.15
C VAL A 271 14.81 -4.16 4.63
N MET A 272 13.95 -4.71 5.48
CA MET A 272 13.96 -4.47 6.94
C MET A 272 15.20 -5.05 7.65
N ASN A 273 15.82 -6.07 7.05
CA ASN A 273 16.94 -6.80 7.63
C ASN A 273 18.26 -6.54 6.89
N MET A 274 18.37 -5.42 6.18
CA MET A 274 19.59 -5.02 5.49
C MET A 274 20.77 -4.76 6.43
N ASN A 275 20.54 -4.44 7.71
CA ASN A 275 21.59 -4.39 8.73
C ASN A 275 22.19 -5.77 9.05
N GLN A 276 21.41 -6.84 8.94
CA GLN A 276 21.82 -8.18 9.34
C GLN A 276 22.37 -9.01 8.18
N PHE A 277 21.87 -8.79 6.97
CA PHE A 277 22.20 -9.61 5.81
C PHE A 277 22.58 -8.77 4.60
N ARG A 278 23.63 -9.20 3.90
CA ARG A 278 24.05 -8.68 2.60
C ARG A 278 23.36 -9.39 1.45
N LYS A 279 23.18 -10.71 1.56
CA LYS A 279 22.72 -11.56 0.47
C LYS A 279 21.38 -12.19 0.80
N PHE A 280 20.39 -11.99 -0.07
CA PHE A 280 19.07 -12.59 0.02
C PHE A 280 18.85 -13.51 -1.17
N THR A 281 18.54 -14.78 -0.91
CA THR A 281 18.35 -15.79 -1.95
C THR A 281 17.03 -16.51 -1.75
N VAL A 282 16.28 -16.73 -2.83
CA VAL A 282 15.14 -17.64 -2.86
C VAL A 282 15.58 -18.92 -3.56
N LEU A 283 15.55 -20.03 -2.83
CA LEU A 283 15.75 -21.37 -3.34
C LEU A 283 14.41 -21.95 -3.79
N GLY A 284 14.22 -21.95 -5.11
CA GLY A 284 12.98 -22.31 -5.78
C GLY A 284 13.03 -23.64 -6.52
N SER A 285 11.86 -24.19 -6.82
CA SER A 285 11.72 -25.20 -7.86
C SER A 285 11.92 -24.58 -9.26
N SER A 286 12.38 -25.40 -10.21
CA SER A 286 12.72 -24.95 -11.57
C SER A 286 11.84 -25.59 -12.63
N ASP A 287 11.76 -24.98 -13.80
CA ASP A 287 11.00 -25.52 -14.94
C ASP A 287 11.54 -26.88 -15.44
N CYS A 288 12.77 -27.22 -15.05
CA CYS A 288 13.44 -28.47 -15.40
C CYS A 288 13.06 -29.65 -14.48
N VAL A 289 12.03 -29.51 -13.63
CA VAL A 289 11.52 -30.62 -12.82
C VAL A 289 11.01 -31.71 -13.77
N ARG A 290 11.75 -32.82 -13.83
CA ARG A 290 11.54 -33.92 -14.78
C ARG A 290 10.18 -34.61 -14.65
N ALA A 291 9.50 -34.46 -13.51
CA ALA A 291 8.20 -35.07 -13.22
C ALA A 291 7.26 -34.05 -12.56
N PRO A 292 6.29 -33.48 -13.29
CA PRO A 292 5.33 -32.50 -12.75
C PRO A 292 4.52 -33.05 -11.56
N GLU A 293 4.30 -34.38 -11.51
CA GLU A 293 3.64 -35.05 -10.39
C GLU A 293 4.37 -34.81 -9.04
N ARG A 294 5.70 -34.58 -9.06
CA ARG A 294 6.51 -34.26 -7.86
C ARG A 294 6.20 -32.89 -7.26
N LEU A 295 5.48 -32.02 -7.95
CA LEU A 295 5.05 -30.72 -7.43
C LEU A 295 3.63 -30.75 -6.87
N SER A 296 3.03 -31.94 -6.71
CA SER A 296 1.69 -32.10 -6.15
C SER A 296 1.73 -32.37 -4.64
N ARG A 297 0.77 -31.82 -3.89
CA ARG A 297 0.53 -32.08 -2.47
C ARG A 297 -0.97 -32.23 -2.20
N HIS A 298 -1.35 -33.07 -1.24
CA HIS A 298 -2.71 -33.06 -0.68
C HIS A 298 -2.71 -32.22 0.59
N ILE A 299 -3.52 -31.16 0.63
CA ILE A 299 -3.44 -30.17 1.70
C ILE A 299 -4.80 -29.90 2.34
N LYS A 300 -4.81 -29.68 3.65
CA LYS A 300 -5.91 -29.08 4.43
C LYS A 300 -6.28 -27.75 3.77
N ARG A 301 -7.56 -27.57 3.41
CA ARG A 301 -8.02 -26.37 2.71
C ARG A 301 -7.75 -25.12 3.57
N PRO A 302 -7.00 -24.12 3.07
CA PRO A 302 -6.75 -22.90 3.84
C PRO A 302 -8.04 -22.11 4.08
N LYS A 303 -8.16 -21.53 5.29
CA LYS A 303 -9.21 -20.55 5.63
C LYS A 303 -8.63 -19.15 5.45
N PHE A 304 -9.04 -18.43 4.40
CA PHE A 304 -8.61 -17.03 4.17
C PHE A 304 -9.57 -16.06 4.85
N SER A 305 -9.06 -14.92 5.34
CA SER A 305 -9.90 -13.86 5.90
C SER A 305 -10.92 -13.35 4.86
N PRO A 306 -12.17 -13.01 5.24
CA PRO A 306 -13.18 -12.44 4.34
C PRO A 306 -12.75 -11.16 3.62
N SER A 307 -11.83 -10.38 4.22
CA SER A 307 -11.27 -9.15 3.64
C SER A 307 -10.13 -9.40 2.65
N THR A 308 -9.72 -10.67 2.43
CA THR A 308 -8.62 -11.02 1.55
C THR A 308 -9.05 -10.89 0.08
N THR A 309 -8.43 -9.95 -0.65
CA THR A 309 -8.52 -9.88 -2.11
C THR A 309 -7.33 -10.58 -2.77
N ASP A 310 -7.55 -11.06 -3.99
CA ASP A 310 -6.55 -11.73 -4.83
C ASP A 310 -5.73 -10.73 -5.66
N ASP A 311 -6.32 -9.56 -5.93
CA ASP A 311 -5.70 -8.58 -6.82
C ASP A 311 -4.69 -7.71 -6.04
N PRO A 312 -3.39 -7.79 -6.35
CA PRO A 312 -2.40 -6.93 -5.73
C PRO A 312 -2.68 -5.43 -5.91
N ASP A 313 -3.31 -5.03 -7.03
CA ASP A 313 -3.53 -3.61 -7.31
C ASP A 313 -4.67 -3.03 -6.46
N GLU A 314 -5.68 -3.83 -6.09
CA GLU A 314 -6.76 -3.40 -5.20
C GLU A 314 -6.26 -3.04 -3.80
N ILE A 315 -5.35 -3.83 -3.21
CA ILE A 315 -4.79 -3.55 -1.87
C ILE A 315 -3.85 -2.37 -1.88
N HIS A 316 -3.08 -2.21 -2.95
CA HIS A 316 -2.21 -1.06 -3.10
C HIS A 316 -3.02 0.25 -3.16
N ILE A 317 -4.18 0.23 -3.81
CA ILE A 317 -5.12 1.35 -3.81
C ILE A 317 -5.65 1.60 -2.37
N GLN A 318 -6.06 0.55 -1.65
CA GLN A 318 -6.53 0.67 -0.26
C GLN A 318 -5.46 1.23 0.70
N HIS A 319 -4.21 0.77 0.61
CA HIS A 319 -3.12 1.25 1.46
C HIS A 319 -2.70 2.69 1.15
N ASP A 320 -2.77 3.11 -0.12
CA ASP A 320 -2.60 4.52 -0.49
C ASP A 320 -3.65 5.40 0.16
N HIS A 321 -4.91 4.95 0.16
CA HIS A 321 -5.99 5.67 0.84
C HIS A 321 -5.69 5.80 2.35
N GLU A 322 -5.26 4.72 3.02
CA GLU A 322 -4.94 4.72 4.46
C GLU A 322 -3.70 5.55 4.83
N GLU A 323 -2.63 5.52 4.03
CA GLU A 323 -1.43 6.34 4.26
C GLU A 323 -1.70 7.82 4.00
N GLN A 324 -2.55 8.15 3.02
CA GLN A 324 -2.98 9.53 2.77
C GLN A 324 -3.84 10.07 3.92
N LEU A 325 -4.72 9.25 4.49
CA LEU A 325 -5.46 9.57 5.73
C LEU A 325 -4.52 9.83 6.92
N LYS A 326 -3.43 9.07 7.06
CA LYS A 326 -2.44 9.23 8.16
C LYS A 326 -1.47 10.42 7.96
N HIS A 327 -1.13 10.76 6.72
CA HIS A 327 -0.22 11.88 6.42
C HIS A 327 -0.90 13.25 6.39
N SER A 328 -2.23 13.29 6.34
CA SER A 328 -3.03 14.52 6.40
C SER A 328 -3.01 15.19 7.78
N THR A 329 -2.65 14.47 8.84
CA THR A 329 -2.60 14.97 10.22
C THR A 329 -1.30 15.68 10.59
N ASP A 330 -0.24 15.59 9.76
CA ASP A 330 1.14 15.88 10.17
C ASP A 330 1.87 17.00 9.39
N ARG A 331 1.21 17.73 8.49
CA ARG A 331 1.89 18.74 7.64
C ARG A 331 1.24 20.13 7.72
N GLN A 332 1.44 20.82 8.83
CA GLN A 332 1.51 22.29 8.87
C GLN A 332 2.97 22.71 9.03
N GLY A 333 3.58 23.34 8.02
CA GLY A 333 4.89 23.97 8.21
C GLY A 333 5.78 24.22 6.98
N THR A 334 5.65 25.43 6.42
CA THR A 334 6.69 26.26 5.74
C THR A 334 7.10 26.06 4.27
N THR A 335 7.20 27.23 3.63
CA THR A 335 7.26 27.62 2.22
C THR A 335 8.68 27.97 1.72
N GLY A 336 8.91 27.94 0.39
CA GLY A 336 9.89 28.84 -0.25
C GLY A 336 10.67 28.38 -1.51
N GLN A 337 10.14 28.72 -2.72
CA GLN A 337 10.78 29.26 -3.96
C GLN A 337 11.84 28.43 -4.76
N SER A 338 11.54 27.91 -5.98
CA SER A 338 11.60 28.46 -7.39
C SER A 338 12.96 28.20 -8.12
N GLY A 339 13.16 27.79 -9.39
CA GLY A 339 12.44 27.40 -10.64
C GLY A 339 13.48 26.70 -11.59
N PRO A 340 13.41 26.60 -12.95
CA PRO A 340 12.32 26.79 -13.94
C PRO A 340 12.05 25.57 -14.89
N GLU A 341 10.91 25.63 -15.61
CA GLU A 341 10.58 25.09 -16.95
C GLU A 341 10.49 23.56 -17.25
N GLN A 342 9.27 23.02 -17.46
CA GLN A 342 8.68 22.75 -18.80
C GLN A 342 7.26 22.09 -18.72
N LEU A 343 6.30 22.85 -19.27
CA LEU A 343 4.92 22.57 -19.71
C LEU A 343 4.33 21.15 -19.57
N THR A 344 3.44 20.96 -18.59
CA THR A 344 2.21 20.15 -18.66
C THR A 344 1.25 20.69 -17.58
N ALA A 345 -0.07 20.68 -17.85
CA ALA A 345 -1.11 21.41 -17.12
C ALA A 345 -1.00 21.42 -15.58
N PRO A 346 -1.42 22.52 -14.89
CA PRO A 346 -1.27 22.64 -13.45
C PRO A 346 -2.09 21.55 -12.74
N ARG A 347 -1.40 20.58 -12.15
CA ARG A 347 -1.96 19.89 -10.97
C ARG A 347 -1.95 20.93 -9.87
N MET A 348 -3.12 21.49 -9.59
CA MET A 348 -3.29 22.44 -8.50
C MET A 348 -2.96 21.70 -7.20
N THR A 349 -1.92 22.16 -6.50
CA THR A 349 -1.80 21.97 -5.06
C THR A 349 -2.27 23.28 -4.46
N LEU A 350 -3.58 23.52 -4.44
CA LEU A 350 -4.15 24.66 -3.73
C LEU A 350 -4.08 24.34 -2.24
N SER A 351 -3.59 25.28 -1.42
CA SER A 351 -3.63 25.07 0.02
C SER A 351 -5.08 25.24 0.50
N ASN A 352 -5.46 24.55 1.57
CA ASN A 352 -6.82 24.63 2.15
C ASN A 352 -7.13 25.99 2.83
N GLN A 353 -6.33 27.03 2.53
CA GLN A 353 -6.54 28.38 3.01
C GLN A 353 -7.67 29.04 2.21
N SER A 354 -8.55 29.77 2.91
CA SER A 354 -9.70 30.44 2.29
C SER A 354 -9.31 31.38 1.15
N LYS A 355 -8.14 32.03 1.24
CA LYS A 355 -7.63 32.92 0.19
C LYS A 355 -7.35 32.17 -1.12
N ASP A 356 -6.68 31.04 -1.05
CA ASP A 356 -6.36 30.23 -2.23
C ASP A 356 -7.65 29.70 -2.89
N LEU A 357 -8.64 29.28 -2.09
CA LEU A 357 -9.96 28.86 -2.57
C LEU A 357 -10.72 30.01 -3.22
N THR A 358 -10.68 31.21 -2.63
CA THR A 358 -11.32 32.41 -3.19
C THR A 358 -10.66 32.82 -4.50
N ASP A 359 -9.32 32.78 -4.57
CA ASP A 359 -8.55 33.08 -5.79
C ASP A 359 -8.85 32.06 -6.91
N PHE A 360 -9.02 30.78 -6.57
CA PHE A 360 -9.46 29.75 -7.52
C PHE A 360 -10.89 30.00 -8.03
N LEU A 361 -11.83 30.32 -7.14
CA LEU A 361 -13.21 30.61 -7.53
C LEU A 361 -13.29 31.87 -8.41
N ASP A 362 -12.53 32.90 -8.09
CA ASP A 362 -12.38 34.10 -8.92
C ASP A 362 -11.83 33.77 -10.32
N TYR A 363 -10.77 32.94 -10.38
CA TYR A 363 -10.21 32.45 -11.63
C TYR A 363 -11.25 31.66 -12.45
N LEU A 364 -11.99 30.76 -11.80
CA LEU A 364 -13.01 29.96 -12.46
C LEU A 364 -14.15 30.83 -12.99
N ILE A 365 -14.67 31.76 -12.18
CA ILE A 365 -15.68 32.76 -12.57
C ILE A 365 -15.21 33.52 -13.82
N GLY A 366 -13.95 33.94 -13.88
CA GLY A 366 -13.37 34.62 -15.05
C GLY A 366 -13.28 33.74 -16.31
N ARG A 367 -13.16 32.41 -16.16
CA ARG A 367 -13.12 31.43 -17.26
C ARG A 367 -14.49 30.94 -17.71
N VAL A 368 -15.51 31.07 -16.87
CA VAL A 368 -16.86 30.65 -17.23
C VAL A 368 -17.36 31.52 -18.39
N GLY A 369 -17.56 30.91 -19.55
CA GLY A 369 -18.01 31.62 -20.76
C GLY A 369 -19.34 32.35 -20.55
N LYS A 370 -19.58 33.41 -21.34
CA LYS A 370 -20.82 34.22 -21.28
C LYS A 370 -22.12 33.40 -21.43
N TRP A 371 -22.03 32.20 -22.02
CA TRP A 371 -23.14 31.31 -22.33
C TRP A 371 -23.30 30.12 -21.38
N CYS A 372 -22.49 30.03 -20.32
CA CYS A 372 -22.67 29.00 -19.29
C CYS A 372 -23.90 29.36 -18.43
N PRO A 373 -24.76 28.39 -18.06
CA PRO A 373 -25.94 28.65 -17.25
C PRO A 373 -25.67 28.62 -15.74
N ILE A 374 -24.44 28.29 -15.31
CA ILE A 374 -24.04 28.22 -13.91
C ILE A 374 -23.46 29.56 -13.47
N GLU A 375 -23.94 30.12 -12.36
CA GLU A 375 -23.36 31.28 -11.69
C GLU A 375 -22.72 30.83 -10.37
N LEU A 376 -21.45 31.14 -10.19
CA LEU A 376 -20.64 30.65 -9.08
C LEU A 376 -20.53 31.70 -7.97
N TYR A 377 -20.82 31.31 -6.73
CA TYR A 377 -20.56 32.12 -5.57
C TYR A 377 -19.06 32.17 -5.28
N LYS A 378 -18.54 33.39 -5.17
CA LYS A 378 -17.10 33.68 -5.10
C LYS A 378 -16.42 33.18 -3.82
N PHE A 379 -17.15 33.09 -2.72
CA PHE A 379 -16.54 32.87 -1.40
C PHE A 379 -16.84 31.47 -0.87
N PRO A 380 -15.85 30.74 -0.31
CA PRO A 380 -16.09 29.43 0.28
C PRO A 380 -16.98 29.54 1.53
N VAL A 381 -17.87 28.57 1.71
CA VAL A 381 -18.87 28.55 2.78
C VAL A 381 -18.49 27.50 3.83
N SER A 382 -18.45 27.87 5.12
CA SER A 382 -18.06 26.93 6.19
C SER A 382 -18.98 26.95 7.41
N TYR A 383 -19.79 28.00 7.60
CA TYR A 383 -20.47 28.23 8.88
C TYR A 383 -21.99 28.29 8.72
N TRP A 384 -22.72 27.47 9.47
CA TRP A 384 -24.19 27.51 9.53
C TRP A 384 -24.72 28.10 10.84
N HIS A 385 -23.93 28.05 11.92
CA HIS A 385 -24.26 28.68 13.20
C HIS A 385 -23.44 29.96 13.43
N HIS A 386 -24.05 30.98 14.06
CA HIS A 386 -23.44 32.32 14.20
C HIS A 386 -22.16 32.32 15.04
N ASP A 387 -22.05 31.42 16.03
CA ASP A 387 -20.89 31.33 16.92
C ASP A 387 -19.69 30.60 16.33
N MET A 388 -19.87 29.83 15.24
CA MET A 388 -18.80 28.98 14.71
C MET A 388 -17.57 29.78 14.26
N ALA A 389 -17.78 30.90 13.56
CA ALA A 389 -16.68 31.72 13.07
C ALA A 389 -15.82 32.25 14.23
N TYR A 390 -16.47 32.77 15.29
CA TYR A 390 -15.79 33.27 16.48
C TYR A 390 -15.10 32.16 17.27
N HIS A 391 -15.78 31.02 17.46
CA HIS A 391 -15.27 29.88 18.22
C HIS A 391 -14.02 29.25 17.58
N PHE A 392 -14.01 29.15 16.25
CA PHE A 392 -12.88 28.65 15.49
C PHE A 392 -11.78 29.70 15.22
N GLY A 393 -11.92 30.93 15.75
CA GLY A 393 -10.90 31.97 15.61
C GLY A 393 -10.86 32.65 14.23
N ASP A 394 -11.92 32.51 13.42
CA ASP A 394 -12.06 33.23 12.14
C ASP A 394 -12.64 34.65 12.36
N TYR A 395 -11.86 35.50 13.04
CA TYR A 395 -12.24 36.89 13.31
C TYR A 395 -12.27 37.76 12.06
N GLN A 396 -11.62 37.31 10.97
CA GLN A 396 -11.53 38.04 9.72
C GLN A 396 -12.62 37.66 8.71
N SER A 397 -13.53 36.73 9.07
CA SER A 397 -14.56 36.20 8.17
C SER A 397 -13.96 35.65 6.87
N LEU A 398 -12.86 34.90 6.99
CA LEU A 398 -12.19 34.23 5.88
C LEU A 398 -13.13 33.24 5.19
N PHE A 399 -14.01 32.57 5.93
CA PHE A 399 -15.08 31.75 5.38
C PHE A 399 -16.46 32.39 5.60
N THR A 400 -17.39 32.13 4.68
CA THR A 400 -18.73 32.72 4.73
C THR A 400 -19.76 31.82 5.39
N THR A 401 -20.93 32.40 5.70
CA THR A 401 -22.04 31.71 6.34
C THR A 401 -23.10 31.26 5.34
N TYR A 402 -23.91 30.27 5.72
CA TYR A 402 -25.04 29.79 4.91
C TYR A 402 -25.98 30.94 4.57
N TYR A 403 -26.26 31.82 5.54
CA TYR A 403 -27.07 33.02 5.35
C TYR A 403 -26.49 33.98 4.29
N LYS A 404 -25.18 34.27 4.32
CA LYS A 404 -24.55 35.14 3.32
C LYS A 404 -24.58 34.52 1.92
N CYS A 405 -24.29 33.23 1.81
CA CYS A 405 -24.35 32.49 0.56
C CYS A 405 -25.78 32.47 -0.02
N PHE A 406 -26.79 32.14 0.79
CA PHE A 406 -28.18 32.09 0.35
C PHE A 406 -28.73 33.47 -0.04
N ASN A 407 -28.35 34.52 0.69
CA ASN A 407 -28.80 35.87 0.38
C ASN A 407 -28.23 36.40 -0.93
N TRP A 408 -27.06 35.91 -1.35
CA TRP A 408 -26.51 36.23 -2.67
C TRP A 408 -27.34 35.64 -3.82
N LEU A 409 -28.01 34.50 -3.62
CA LEU A 409 -28.85 33.86 -4.65
C LEU A 409 -30.00 34.78 -5.07
N THR A 410 -30.07 35.19 -6.34
CA THR A 410 -31.19 35.98 -6.84
C THR A 410 -32.39 35.09 -7.20
N PRO A 411 -33.64 35.52 -6.96
CA PRO A 411 -34.84 34.82 -7.44
C PRO A 411 -34.78 34.53 -8.94
N PHE A 412 -35.11 33.30 -9.36
CA PHE A 412 -35.02 32.92 -10.79
C PHE A 412 -36.03 33.69 -11.68
N GLU A 413 -37.08 34.27 -11.11
CA GLU A 413 -38.09 35.08 -11.81
C GLU A 413 -37.61 36.49 -12.19
N GLU A 414 -36.67 37.07 -11.42
CA GLU A 414 -36.12 38.42 -11.69
C GLU A 414 -35.13 38.43 -12.86
N VAL A 415 -34.64 37.25 -13.24
CA VAL A 415 -33.61 37.02 -14.27
C VAL A 415 -34.26 36.96 -15.66
N GLY A 416 -35.11 37.94 -15.99
CA GLY A 416 -35.99 37.95 -17.18
C GLY A 416 -35.29 37.84 -18.55
N PHE A 417 -33.95 37.95 -18.60
CA PHE A 417 -33.15 37.80 -19.83
C PHE A 417 -31.78 37.14 -19.61
N SER A 418 -31.43 36.71 -18.39
CA SER A 418 -30.11 36.10 -18.18
C SER A 418 -30.13 34.61 -18.50
N GLN A 419 -29.03 34.16 -19.10
CA GLN A 419 -28.80 32.77 -19.49
C GLN A 419 -28.41 31.90 -18.29
N ARG A 420 -28.20 32.51 -17.12
CA ARG A 420 -27.89 31.84 -15.86
C ARG A 420 -29.17 31.34 -15.21
N ASN A 421 -29.25 30.05 -14.96
CA ASN A 421 -30.42 29.39 -14.37
C ASN A 421 -30.04 28.39 -13.27
N THR A 422 -28.75 28.27 -12.98
CA THR A 422 -28.20 27.39 -11.95
C THR A 422 -27.22 28.22 -11.13
N MET A 423 -27.39 28.22 -9.82
CA MET A 423 -26.46 28.86 -8.89
C MET A 423 -25.63 27.78 -8.22
N ALA A 424 -24.33 28.01 -8.02
CA ALA A 424 -23.42 27.02 -7.46
C ALA A 424 -22.50 27.64 -6.40
N ALA A 425 -22.25 26.93 -5.30
CA ALA A 425 -21.39 27.40 -4.22
C ALA A 425 -20.54 26.27 -3.64
N LEU A 426 -19.28 26.58 -3.32
CA LEU A 426 -18.33 25.67 -2.70
C LEU A 426 -18.47 25.71 -1.17
N PHE A 427 -18.64 24.54 -0.57
CA PHE A 427 -18.74 24.33 0.87
C PHE A 427 -17.49 23.60 1.37
N TYR A 428 -16.96 24.06 2.49
CA TYR A 428 -15.84 23.46 3.18
C TYR A 428 -16.14 23.41 4.68
N THR A 429 -16.87 22.37 5.09
CA THR A 429 -17.56 22.30 6.38
C THR A 429 -17.01 21.18 7.25
N ILE A 430 -17.23 21.23 8.56
CA ILE A 430 -16.89 20.11 9.46
C ILE A 430 -17.78 18.88 9.18
N GLU A 431 -17.28 17.68 9.46
CA GLU A 431 -18.04 16.43 9.24
C GLU A 431 -18.95 16.06 10.41
N GLY A 432 -18.48 16.33 11.63
CA GLY A 432 -19.18 16.00 12.87
C GLY A 432 -20.25 17.03 13.26
N PRO A 433 -21.04 16.72 14.31
CA PRO A 433 -22.03 17.66 14.81
C PRO A 433 -21.39 18.94 15.35
N TRP A 434 -22.10 20.06 15.26
CA TRP A 434 -21.67 21.30 15.88
C TRP A 434 -22.07 21.32 17.36
N ASP A 435 -21.07 21.21 18.24
CA ASP A 435 -21.21 21.44 19.69
C ASP A 435 -19.98 22.19 20.19
N GLN A 436 -20.22 23.30 20.90
CA GLN A 436 -19.18 24.14 21.48
C GLN A 436 -18.28 23.37 22.47
N ALA A 437 -18.81 22.34 23.14
CA ALA A 437 -18.07 21.51 24.08
C ALA A 437 -17.16 20.46 23.40
N LEU A 438 -17.49 20.05 22.16
CA LEU A 438 -16.76 19.02 21.42
C LEU A 438 -15.50 19.57 20.74
N TYR A 439 -15.42 20.87 20.45
CA TYR A 439 -14.29 21.48 19.77
C TYR A 439 -13.55 22.49 20.64
N PRO A 440 -12.22 22.37 20.85
CA PRO A 440 -11.45 23.35 21.59
C PRO A 440 -11.42 24.70 20.86
N GLN A 441 -11.61 25.79 21.62
CA GLN A 441 -11.64 27.15 21.08
C GLN A 441 -10.32 27.50 20.36
N GLY A 442 -10.43 28.10 19.17
CA GLY A 442 -9.29 28.50 18.34
C GLY A 442 -8.60 27.36 17.58
N SER A 443 -9.05 26.12 17.71
CA SER A 443 -8.59 25.00 16.89
C SER A 443 -9.53 24.76 15.72
N MET A 444 -8.99 24.69 14.51
CA MET A 444 -9.77 24.39 13.31
C MET A 444 -9.88 22.86 13.12
N PRO A 445 -11.07 22.26 13.27
CA PRO A 445 -11.27 20.84 13.00
C PRO A 445 -11.14 20.51 11.51
N THR A 446 -10.97 19.22 11.21
CA THR A 446 -10.95 18.70 9.84
C THR A 446 -12.25 19.05 9.11
N ARG A 447 -12.13 19.53 7.88
CA ARG A 447 -13.24 19.96 7.04
C ARG A 447 -13.28 19.15 5.75
N ARG A 448 -14.50 18.91 5.27
CA ARG A 448 -14.83 18.17 4.06
C ARG A 448 -15.29 19.14 2.97
N PRO A 449 -14.67 19.11 1.78
CA PRO A 449 -15.11 19.90 0.64
C PRO A 449 -16.26 19.22 -0.10
N TRP A 450 -17.23 20.01 -0.50
CA TRP A 450 -18.35 19.61 -1.35
C TRP A 450 -18.94 20.87 -2.00
N PHE A 451 -19.80 20.74 -3.02
CA PHE A 451 -20.50 21.90 -3.56
C PHE A 451 -21.99 21.61 -3.74
N VAL A 452 -22.78 22.67 -3.68
CA VAL A 452 -24.22 22.61 -3.92
C VAL A 452 -24.57 23.44 -5.14
N MET A 453 -25.57 22.98 -5.87
CA MET A 453 -26.18 23.71 -6.97
C MET A 453 -27.68 23.85 -6.73
N HIS A 454 -28.20 25.06 -6.86
CA HIS A 454 -29.63 25.38 -6.77
C HIS A 454 -30.13 25.81 -8.14
N ARG A 455 -31.19 25.15 -8.64
CA ARG A 455 -31.79 25.46 -9.94
C ARG A 455 -33.27 25.11 -9.98
N PRO A 456 -34.05 25.63 -10.96
CA PRO A 456 -35.40 25.17 -11.23
C PRO A 456 -35.48 23.69 -11.64
N VAL A 457 -36.54 22.99 -11.23
CA VAL A 457 -36.84 21.64 -11.74
C VAL A 457 -37.17 21.75 -13.22
N ASN A 458 -36.61 20.85 -14.05
CA ASN A 458 -36.84 20.84 -15.49
C ASN A 458 -36.58 22.20 -16.14
N VAL A 459 -35.37 22.74 -15.95
CA VAL A 459 -34.90 24.08 -16.39
C VAL A 459 -35.32 24.49 -17.82
N HIS A 460 -35.51 23.53 -18.73
CA HIS A 460 -35.95 23.73 -20.11
C HIS A 460 -37.44 24.08 -20.28
N LYS A 461 -38.29 23.87 -19.26
CA LYS A 461 -39.73 24.13 -19.27
C LYS A 461 -40.02 25.40 -18.46
N LYS A 462 -40.33 26.50 -19.15
CA LYS A 462 -40.79 27.75 -18.54
C LYS A 462 -42.33 27.83 -18.62
N PRO A 463 -43.00 28.48 -17.66
CA PRO A 463 -42.48 29.08 -16.43
C PRO A 463 -42.04 28.02 -15.39
N TRP A 464 -41.14 28.41 -14.50
CA TRP A 464 -40.60 27.55 -13.44
C TRP A 464 -41.46 27.68 -12.18
N HIS A 465 -41.91 26.56 -11.64
CA HIS A 465 -42.78 26.50 -10.46
C HIS A 465 -42.16 25.77 -9.27
N GLU A 466 -41.04 25.09 -9.47
CA GLU A 466 -40.37 24.25 -8.48
C GLU A 466 -38.86 24.40 -8.64
N SER A 467 -38.13 24.23 -7.56
CA SER A 467 -36.66 24.20 -7.56
C SER A 467 -36.13 22.91 -6.94
N GLU A 468 -34.87 22.61 -7.23
CA GLU A 468 -34.15 21.44 -6.74
C GLU A 468 -32.75 21.81 -6.27
N LEU A 469 -32.26 21.09 -5.26
CA LEU A 469 -30.89 21.15 -4.76
C LEU A 469 -30.12 19.94 -5.24
N LEU A 470 -28.89 20.17 -5.72
CA LEU A 470 -27.98 19.13 -6.17
C LEU A 470 -26.68 19.24 -5.37
N ILE A 471 -26.44 18.27 -4.50
CA ILE A 471 -25.24 18.16 -3.66
C ILE A 471 -24.24 17.26 -4.36
N TRP A 472 -23.03 17.74 -4.58
CA TRP A 472 -21.94 16.92 -5.10
C TRP A 472 -20.86 16.79 -4.03
N ASP A 473 -20.59 15.55 -3.64
CA ASP A 473 -19.69 15.22 -2.54
C ASP A 473 -18.83 13.99 -2.91
N PRO A 474 -17.50 14.15 -3.06
CA PRO A 474 -16.63 13.07 -3.52
C PRO A 474 -16.23 12.10 -2.41
N THR A 475 -16.45 12.44 -1.14
CA THR A 475 -15.90 11.67 -0.05
C THR A 475 -16.75 10.42 0.20
N PRO A 476 -16.15 9.21 0.18
CA PRO A 476 -16.89 7.96 0.26
C PRO A 476 -17.60 7.82 1.61
N ASN A 477 -18.89 7.51 1.58
CA ASN A 477 -19.64 7.10 2.76
C ASN A 477 -20.31 5.77 2.41
N GLU A 478 -19.95 4.73 3.16
CA GLU A 478 -20.36 3.34 2.96
C GLU A 478 -21.89 3.18 2.89
N ARG A 479 -22.64 4.13 3.49
CA ARG A 479 -24.11 4.15 3.48
C ARG A 479 -24.69 4.47 2.11
N PHE A 480 -23.97 5.18 1.24
CA PHE A 480 -24.40 5.52 -0.11
C PHE A 480 -24.18 4.40 -1.15
N ILE A 481 -23.60 3.26 -0.73
CA ILE A 481 -23.52 2.02 -1.53
C ILE A 481 -24.93 1.40 -1.68
N ARG A 482 -25.86 1.74 -0.79
CA ARG A 482 -27.27 1.34 -0.89
C ARG A 482 -27.94 1.97 -2.14
N ASN A 483 -28.97 1.30 -2.66
CA ASN A 483 -29.74 1.80 -3.81
C ASN A 483 -30.52 3.08 -3.48
N ASP A 484 -30.96 3.23 -2.23
CA ASP A 484 -31.71 4.38 -1.74
C ASP A 484 -30.85 5.20 -0.75
N VAL A 485 -30.95 6.52 -0.82
CA VAL A 485 -30.26 7.47 0.07
C VAL A 485 -31.29 8.24 0.88
N TYR A 486 -31.08 8.35 2.19
CA TYR A 486 -31.96 9.07 3.12
C TYR A 486 -31.27 10.30 3.71
N GLU A 487 -32.04 11.27 4.21
CA GLU A 487 -31.49 12.46 4.90
C GLU A 487 -30.60 12.07 6.09
N SER A 488 -30.92 10.99 6.79
CA SER A 488 -30.07 10.45 7.87
C SER A 488 -28.67 10.01 7.42
N ASP A 489 -28.48 9.77 6.12
CA ASP A 489 -27.20 9.35 5.54
C ASP A 489 -26.28 10.55 5.21
N LEU A 490 -26.83 11.77 5.14
CA LEU A 490 -26.07 13.01 4.92
C LEU A 490 -25.31 13.45 6.19
N ILE A 491 -24.24 14.23 6.03
CA ILE A 491 -23.58 14.88 7.17
C ILE A 491 -24.46 16.00 7.74
N GLU A 492 -24.23 16.38 9.00
CA GLU A 492 -25.02 17.44 9.65
C GLU A 492 -25.01 18.74 8.86
N ALA A 493 -23.84 19.18 8.39
CA ALA A 493 -23.69 20.38 7.58
C ALA A 493 -24.59 20.39 6.32
N GLN A 494 -24.81 19.22 5.69
CA GLN A 494 -25.68 19.07 4.52
C GLN A 494 -27.16 19.10 4.91
N ARG A 495 -27.54 18.43 6.02
CA ARG A 495 -28.91 18.47 6.54
C ARG A 495 -29.31 19.88 6.97
N GLU A 496 -28.45 20.56 7.72
CA GLU A 496 -28.62 21.94 8.15
C GLU A 496 -28.73 22.88 6.94
N MET A 497 -27.98 22.61 5.85
CA MET A 497 -28.09 23.39 4.62
C MET A 497 -29.45 23.19 3.95
N ILE A 498 -29.90 21.95 3.82
CA ILE A 498 -31.21 21.63 3.22
C ILE A 498 -32.33 22.31 4.02
N GLN A 499 -32.31 22.16 5.35
CA GLN A 499 -33.30 22.78 6.23
C GLN A 499 -33.26 24.32 6.12
N PHE A 500 -32.08 24.92 6.23
CA PHE A 500 -31.91 26.36 6.13
C PHE A 500 -32.36 26.90 4.77
N TYR A 501 -32.00 26.23 3.67
CA TYR A 501 -32.39 26.65 2.32
C TYR A 501 -33.89 26.50 2.13
N ASP A 502 -34.53 25.45 2.63
CA ASP A 502 -35.98 25.26 2.51
C ASP A 502 -36.76 26.36 3.27
N GLU A 503 -36.39 26.61 4.54
CA GLU A 503 -37.00 27.66 5.37
C GLU A 503 -36.83 29.06 4.77
N GLN A 504 -35.62 29.41 4.32
CA GLN A 504 -35.35 30.73 3.76
C GLN A 504 -35.90 30.88 2.34
N ASN A 505 -35.97 29.81 1.55
CA ASN A 505 -36.54 29.83 0.20
C ASN A 505 -38.06 29.96 0.22
N ALA A 506 -38.74 29.38 1.22
CA ALA A 506 -40.16 29.62 1.44
C ALA A 506 -40.49 31.12 1.65
N ILE A 507 -39.57 31.87 2.23
CA ILE A 507 -39.70 33.32 2.44
C ILE A 507 -39.30 34.11 1.19
N LYS A 508 -38.13 33.79 0.62
CA LYS A 508 -37.50 34.57 -0.46
C LYS A 508 -38.08 34.28 -1.85
N ASN A 509 -38.48 33.03 -2.12
CA ASN A 509 -38.99 32.55 -3.40
C ASN A 509 -40.25 31.67 -3.19
N PRO A 510 -41.36 32.22 -2.67
CA PRO A 510 -42.55 31.45 -2.32
C PRO A 510 -43.18 30.71 -3.51
N ASN A 511 -42.95 31.19 -4.74
CA ASN A 511 -43.48 30.59 -5.96
C ASN A 511 -42.63 29.42 -6.50
N GLN A 512 -41.49 29.12 -5.87
CA GLN A 512 -40.53 28.11 -6.34
C GLN A 512 -39.96 27.29 -5.17
N PRO A 513 -40.79 26.52 -4.44
CA PRO A 513 -40.35 25.68 -3.34
C PRO A 513 -39.30 24.64 -3.78
N ILE A 514 -38.46 24.20 -2.84
CA ILE A 514 -37.47 23.16 -3.09
C ILE A 514 -38.17 21.81 -2.97
N MET A 515 -38.38 21.13 -4.10
CA MET A 515 -39.15 19.88 -4.15
C MET A 515 -38.28 18.63 -4.18
N LYS A 516 -37.02 18.76 -4.59
CA LYS A 516 -36.11 17.62 -4.80
C LYS A 516 -34.71 17.95 -4.31
N VAL A 517 -34.11 16.98 -3.62
CA VAL A 517 -32.70 17.00 -3.23
C VAL A 517 -32.02 15.81 -3.88
N TRP A 518 -30.93 16.07 -4.59
CA TRP A 518 -30.11 15.07 -5.26
C TRP A 518 -28.71 15.05 -4.68
N ILE A 519 -28.09 13.87 -4.64
CA ILE A 519 -26.68 13.72 -4.25
C ILE A 519 -25.92 12.87 -5.27
N ALA A 520 -24.69 13.27 -5.57
CA ALA A 520 -23.76 12.56 -6.46
C ALA A 520 -22.30 12.71 -5.96
N GLY A 521 -21.36 12.11 -6.68
CA GLY A 521 -19.92 12.12 -6.33
C GLY A 521 -19.36 10.74 -5.95
N PHE A 522 -20.18 9.69 -6.00
CA PHE A 522 -19.79 8.33 -5.62
C PHE A 522 -19.19 7.49 -6.76
N ASN A 523 -19.37 7.89 -8.02
CA ASN A 523 -18.92 7.16 -9.22
C ASN A 523 -17.70 7.83 -9.86
N ILE A 524 -16.71 8.22 -9.04
CA ILE A 524 -15.47 8.81 -9.52
C ILE A 524 -14.61 7.67 -10.09
N PRO A 525 -14.09 7.76 -11.34
CA PRO A 525 -13.29 6.69 -11.89
C PRO A 525 -12.00 6.51 -11.08
N SER A 526 -11.53 5.26 -11.00
CA SER A 526 -10.43 4.82 -10.10
C SER A 526 -9.11 5.59 -10.25
N ASN A 527 -8.94 6.34 -11.32
CA ASN A 527 -7.79 7.22 -11.59
C ASN A 527 -7.87 8.60 -10.93
N GLU A 528 -9.04 9.03 -10.44
CA GLU A 528 -9.28 10.33 -9.81
C GLU A 528 -9.61 10.21 -8.32
N LEU A 529 -9.86 8.99 -7.83
CA LEU A 529 -10.05 8.68 -6.40
C LEU A 529 -8.74 8.85 -5.57
N THR A 530 -7.58 8.96 -6.23
CA THR A 530 -6.26 9.18 -5.61
C THR A 530 -5.88 10.66 -5.44
N ALA A 531 -6.74 11.58 -5.87
CA ALA A 531 -6.52 13.02 -5.73
C ALA A 531 -7.14 13.54 -4.43
N ASP A 532 -6.56 14.60 -3.86
CA ASP A 532 -7.07 15.22 -2.63
C ASP A 532 -8.57 15.55 -2.78
N PRO A 533 -9.43 15.28 -1.79
CA PRO A 533 -10.87 15.55 -1.90
C PRO A 533 -11.18 16.99 -2.30
N MET A 534 -10.36 17.96 -1.90
CA MET A 534 -10.47 19.36 -2.34
C MET A 534 -10.14 19.46 -3.82
N ASP A 535 -9.00 18.95 -4.27
CA ASP A 535 -8.60 18.99 -5.68
C ASP A 535 -9.63 18.30 -6.59
N VAL A 536 -10.20 17.18 -6.13
CA VAL A 536 -11.29 16.46 -6.78
C VAL A 536 -12.54 17.34 -6.84
N THR A 537 -12.93 17.96 -5.73
CA THR A 537 -14.08 18.88 -5.66
C THR A 537 -13.92 20.07 -6.58
N LEU A 538 -12.74 20.70 -6.59
CA LEU A 538 -12.44 21.86 -7.43
C LEU A 538 -12.35 21.48 -8.92
N SER A 539 -11.73 20.34 -9.24
CA SER A 539 -11.66 19.80 -10.60
C SER A 539 -13.05 19.50 -11.16
N TYR A 540 -13.92 18.88 -10.37
CA TYR A 540 -15.29 18.61 -10.79
C TYR A 540 -16.10 19.91 -10.87
N LEU A 541 -15.97 20.83 -9.92
CA LEU A 541 -16.61 22.15 -10.03
C LEU A 541 -16.20 22.87 -11.33
N GLU A 542 -14.93 22.79 -11.71
CA GLU A 542 -14.44 23.31 -12.99
C GLU A 542 -15.07 22.58 -14.19
N ARG A 543 -15.17 21.25 -14.17
CA ARG A 543 -15.82 20.46 -15.24
C ARG A 543 -17.31 20.79 -15.39
N PHE A 544 -18.02 20.95 -14.28
CA PHE A 544 -19.43 21.36 -14.26
C PHE A 544 -19.60 22.75 -14.88
N ALA A 545 -18.71 23.68 -14.57
CA ALA A 545 -18.72 25.03 -15.14
C ALA A 545 -18.36 25.05 -16.65
N GLN A 546 -17.51 24.13 -17.11
CA GLN A 546 -17.08 24.03 -18.51
C GLN A 546 -18.10 23.32 -19.42
N ASP A 547 -18.68 22.20 -18.97
CA ASP A 547 -19.69 21.43 -19.71
C ASP A 547 -20.95 21.15 -18.88
N PRO A 548 -21.75 22.19 -18.59
CA PRO A 548 -22.95 22.07 -17.76
C PRO A 548 -24.01 21.16 -18.39
N LYS A 549 -24.05 21.02 -19.72
CA LYS A 549 -25.07 20.20 -20.40
C LYS A 549 -24.84 18.70 -20.16
N PHE A 550 -23.58 18.29 -20.09
CA PHE A 550 -23.22 16.90 -19.85
C PHE A 550 -23.39 16.50 -18.38
N TRP A 551 -22.95 17.36 -17.45
CA TRP A 551 -22.93 17.07 -16.02
C TRP A 551 -24.25 17.39 -15.29
N LEU A 552 -24.98 18.38 -15.77
CA LEU A 552 -26.28 18.83 -15.24
C LEU A 552 -27.36 18.82 -16.33
N PRO A 553 -27.83 17.63 -16.75
CA PRO A 553 -28.88 17.56 -17.76
C PRO A 553 -30.14 18.33 -17.31
N ALA A 554 -30.79 18.98 -18.26
CA ALA A 554 -31.97 19.82 -17.99
C ALA A 554 -33.24 19.02 -17.60
N PRO A 555 -33.46 17.78 -18.10
CA PRO A 555 -34.54 16.92 -17.61
C PRO A 555 -34.12 16.16 -16.34
N ASP A 556 -34.99 16.14 -15.34
CA ASP A 556 -34.78 15.43 -14.07
C ASP A 556 -34.63 13.91 -14.27
N ALA A 557 -35.41 13.32 -15.19
CA ALA A 557 -35.32 11.90 -15.54
C ALA A 557 -33.94 11.46 -16.05
N ALA A 558 -33.10 12.39 -16.51
CA ALA A 558 -31.76 12.11 -17.00
C ALA A 558 -30.68 12.16 -15.90
N LEU A 559 -31.00 12.68 -14.70
CA LEU A 559 -30.05 12.78 -13.59
C LEU A 559 -29.59 11.39 -13.06
N PRO A 560 -30.48 10.39 -12.85
CA PRO A 560 -30.04 9.06 -12.39
C PRO A 560 -29.05 8.36 -13.30
N VAL A 561 -29.23 8.49 -14.63
CA VAL A 561 -28.32 7.93 -15.64
C VAL A 561 -26.92 8.54 -15.54
N ARG A 562 -26.80 9.75 -14.98
CA ARG A 562 -25.54 10.46 -14.75
C ARG A 562 -24.98 10.28 -13.34
N GLY A 563 -25.52 9.34 -12.56
CA GLY A 563 -25.01 8.97 -11.24
C GLY A 563 -25.58 9.80 -10.09
N TRP A 564 -26.63 10.58 -10.31
CA TRP A 564 -27.35 11.29 -9.25
C TRP A 564 -28.37 10.37 -8.57
N LYS A 565 -28.39 10.40 -7.24
CA LYS A 565 -29.39 9.69 -6.42
C LYS A 565 -30.29 10.70 -5.72
N MET A 566 -31.59 10.44 -5.67
CA MET A 566 -32.53 11.31 -4.97
C MET A 566 -32.48 11.00 -3.47
N VAL A 567 -32.37 12.04 -2.64
CA VAL A 567 -32.40 11.92 -1.18
C VAL A 567 -33.85 11.85 -0.72
N LYS A 568 -34.20 10.79 0.02
CA LYS A 568 -35.52 10.60 0.61
C LYS A 568 -35.57 11.20 2.03
N PRO A 569 -36.69 11.82 2.42
CA PRO A 569 -36.83 12.35 3.78
C PRO A 569 -36.83 11.23 4.83
N GLY A 570 -36.28 11.53 6.02
CA GLY A 570 -36.29 10.64 7.19
C GLY A 570 -35.10 9.67 7.28
N THR A 571 -35.30 8.56 8.02
CA THR A 571 -34.24 7.60 8.39
C THR A 571 -34.32 6.32 7.58
N ALA A 572 -33.16 5.76 7.18
CA ALA A 572 -33.10 4.48 6.51
C ALA A 572 -33.75 3.35 7.34
N PRO A 573 -34.51 2.42 6.73
CA PRO A 573 -35.13 1.31 7.44
C PRO A 573 -34.06 0.40 8.09
N VAL A 574 -34.20 0.16 9.40
CA VAL A 574 -33.25 -0.62 10.20
C VAL A 574 -33.30 -2.09 9.77
N THR A 575 -32.31 -2.53 9.02
CA THR A 575 -32.04 -3.96 8.79
C THR A 575 -31.06 -4.42 9.88
N PRO A 576 -31.34 -5.48 10.67
CA PRO A 576 -30.49 -5.87 11.78
C PRO A 576 -29.18 -6.49 11.26
N THR A 577 -28.09 -5.73 11.35
CA THR A 577 -26.72 -6.25 11.22
C THR A 577 -26.20 -6.75 12.57
N PRO A 578 -25.44 -7.86 12.59
CA PRO A 578 -24.92 -8.48 13.81
C PRO A 578 -23.93 -7.55 14.51
N ARG A 579 -24.15 -7.30 15.80
CA ARG A 579 -23.32 -6.45 16.65
C ARG A 579 -22.06 -7.20 17.08
N SER A 580 -20.91 -6.56 16.95
CA SER A 580 -19.66 -6.94 17.61
C SER A 580 -19.81 -6.84 19.13
N PRO A 581 -19.30 -7.79 19.94
CA PRO A 581 -19.44 -7.74 21.40
C PRO A 581 -18.37 -6.83 22.02
N SER A 582 -18.81 -6.00 22.97
CA SER A 582 -17.95 -5.38 24.00
C SER A 582 -18.02 -6.24 25.27
N PRO A 583 -17.03 -6.16 26.18
CA PRO A 583 -16.87 -7.13 27.26
C PRO A 583 -17.75 -6.83 28.49
N ASP A 584 -18.20 -7.93 29.10
CA ASP A 584 -18.63 -8.19 30.47
C ASP A 584 -19.88 -7.51 31.04
N HIS A 585 -20.92 -8.33 31.30
CA HIS A 585 -21.31 -8.71 32.68
C HIS A 585 -22.46 -9.75 32.68
N MET A 586 -22.13 -10.96 33.16
CA MET A 586 -22.89 -11.92 34.01
C MET A 586 -24.40 -12.22 33.76
N ASP A 587 -24.65 -13.52 33.48
CA ASP A 587 -25.63 -14.44 34.10
C ASP A 587 -27.16 -14.24 33.90
N ILE A 588 -27.80 -15.15 33.14
CA ILE A 588 -28.73 -16.22 33.61
C ILE A 588 -29.59 -16.81 32.45
N ASP A 589 -29.45 -18.13 32.31
CA ASP A 589 -30.31 -19.24 31.83
C ASP A 589 -30.94 -19.31 30.41
N ASP A 590 -30.61 -20.44 29.76
CA ASP A 590 -31.02 -21.00 28.46
C ASP A 590 -32.53 -21.23 28.25
N PRO A 591 -32.96 -21.53 27.00
CA PRO A 591 -33.21 -22.94 26.68
C PRO A 591 -32.68 -23.42 25.31
N ASP A 592 -31.94 -24.53 25.38
CA ASP A 592 -31.80 -25.68 24.46
C ASP A 592 -32.20 -25.53 22.98
N GLU A 593 -31.21 -25.50 22.07
CA GLU A 593 -31.30 -26.10 20.73
C GLU A 593 -29.95 -26.71 20.28
N PRO A 594 -29.96 -27.78 19.46
CA PRO A 594 -28.99 -28.89 19.53
C PRO A 594 -27.64 -28.65 18.84
N ASP A 595 -26.63 -29.32 19.41
CA ASP A 595 -25.22 -29.40 19.01
C ASP A 595 -24.96 -29.46 17.50
N GLU A 596 -24.41 -28.37 16.93
CA GLU A 596 -23.54 -28.48 15.76
C GLU A 596 -22.09 -28.76 16.22
N PRO A 597 -21.38 -29.71 15.60
CA PRO A 597 -20.05 -30.10 16.04
C PRO A 597 -19.07 -28.92 15.95
N GLU A 598 -18.42 -28.64 17.08
CA GLU A 598 -17.33 -27.68 17.25
C GLU A 598 -16.35 -27.72 16.05
N GLN A 599 -16.47 -26.75 15.14
CA GLN A 599 -15.48 -26.58 14.08
C GLN A 599 -14.24 -25.94 14.69
N GLU A 600 -13.12 -26.68 14.70
CA GLU A 600 -11.79 -26.19 15.05
C GLU A 600 -11.59 -24.74 14.56
N ASP A 601 -11.36 -23.85 15.52
CA ASP A 601 -10.99 -22.45 15.34
C ASP A 601 -9.63 -22.39 14.62
N GLY A 602 -9.70 -22.45 13.29
CA GLY A 602 -8.52 -22.49 12.43
C GLY A 602 -8.02 -21.06 12.19
N GLN A 603 -6.76 -20.81 12.57
CA GLN A 603 -6.06 -19.54 12.34
C GLN A 603 -6.28 -19.02 10.91
N MET A 604 -6.83 -17.81 10.78
CA MET A 604 -7.09 -17.19 9.48
C MET A 604 -5.78 -16.85 8.76
N THR A 605 -5.72 -17.20 7.48
CA THR A 605 -4.56 -16.96 6.62
C THR A 605 -4.72 -15.66 5.82
N THR A 606 -3.60 -14.95 5.61
CA THR A 606 -3.51 -13.67 4.90
C THR A 606 -2.62 -13.79 3.67
N ILE A 607 -2.94 -13.08 2.59
CA ILE A 607 -2.13 -13.02 1.38
C ILE A 607 -1.13 -11.86 1.46
N PHE A 608 0.14 -12.15 1.20
CA PHE A 608 1.17 -11.11 1.02
C PHE A 608 1.35 -10.83 -0.47
N HIS A 609 0.90 -9.64 -0.87
CA HIS A 609 0.89 -9.24 -2.27
C HIS A 609 2.28 -8.83 -2.77
N PRO A 610 2.57 -9.05 -4.06
CA PRO A 610 3.77 -8.51 -4.67
C PRO A 610 3.74 -6.96 -4.66
N PRO A 611 4.91 -6.31 -4.76
CA PRO A 611 5.00 -4.86 -4.90
C PRO A 611 4.25 -4.34 -6.13
N ARG A 612 4.00 -3.02 -6.17
CA ARG A 612 3.41 -2.36 -7.35
C ARG A 612 4.28 -2.50 -8.58
N GLY A 613 3.63 -2.78 -9.71
CA GLY A 613 4.22 -2.84 -11.04
C GLY A 613 4.24 -1.48 -11.75
N LEU A 614 4.86 -1.43 -12.92
CA LEU A 614 4.92 -0.26 -13.80
C LEU A 614 4.08 -0.52 -15.07
N ASN A 615 3.22 0.43 -15.46
CA ASN A 615 2.34 0.41 -16.65
C ASN A 615 1.23 -0.67 -16.65
N LEU A 616 0.14 -0.40 -15.93
CA LEU A 616 -1.03 -1.29 -15.78
C LEU A 616 -2.09 -1.11 -16.88
N LEU A 617 -1.71 -1.29 -18.15
CA LEU A 617 -2.67 -1.46 -19.25
C LEU A 617 -3.02 -2.95 -19.40
N GLY A 618 -3.67 -3.54 -18.39
CA GLY A 618 -4.16 -4.93 -18.44
C GLY A 618 -4.37 -5.57 -17.06
N SER A 619 -5.04 -6.73 -17.04
CA SER A 619 -5.20 -7.56 -15.83
C SER A 619 -3.87 -8.20 -15.42
N THR A 620 -3.49 -8.08 -14.13
CA THR A 620 -2.26 -8.68 -13.60
C THR A 620 -2.31 -10.21 -13.64
N LYS A 621 -1.15 -10.84 -13.95
CA LYS A 621 -0.92 -12.28 -13.83
C LYS A 621 -0.38 -12.67 -12.45
N CYS A 622 -0.15 -11.70 -11.57
CA CYS A 622 0.48 -11.88 -10.27
C CYS A 622 -0.53 -12.14 -9.13
N GLN A 623 -1.69 -12.71 -9.47
CA GLN A 623 -2.69 -13.20 -8.52
C GLN A 623 -2.16 -14.40 -7.70
N ASN A 624 -2.72 -14.62 -6.51
CA ASN A 624 -2.33 -15.69 -5.62
C ASN A 624 -3.00 -17.02 -6.02
N ARG A 625 -2.18 -17.96 -6.49
CA ARG A 625 -2.64 -19.25 -7.05
C ARG A 625 -3.27 -20.15 -6.00
N LEU A 626 -2.75 -20.15 -4.78
CA LEU A 626 -3.31 -20.99 -3.71
C LEU A 626 -4.72 -20.50 -3.35
N TYR A 627 -4.90 -19.18 -3.25
CA TYR A 627 -6.19 -18.56 -3.02
C TYR A 627 -7.19 -18.85 -4.15
N GLN A 628 -6.78 -18.68 -5.40
CA GLN A 628 -7.61 -19.01 -6.56
C GLN A 628 -8.04 -20.48 -6.57
N HIS A 629 -7.08 -21.39 -6.37
CA HIS A 629 -7.34 -22.83 -6.33
C HIS A 629 -8.29 -23.20 -5.19
N THR A 630 -8.13 -22.55 -4.03
CA THR A 630 -9.02 -22.73 -2.87
C THR A 630 -10.45 -22.27 -3.19
N ARG A 631 -10.61 -21.10 -3.82
CA ARG A 631 -11.92 -20.58 -4.24
C ARG A 631 -12.59 -21.44 -5.31
N GLU A 632 -11.82 -21.94 -6.27
CA GLU A 632 -12.35 -22.87 -7.28
C GLU A 632 -12.80 -24.19 -6.65
N SER A 633 -12.03 -24.75 -5.72
CA SER A 633 -12.39 -25.95 -4.97
C SER A 633 -13.72 -25.76 -4.21
N LEU A 634 -13.89 -24.63 -3.52
CA LEU A 634 -15.13 -24.26 -2.83
C LEU A 634 -16.33 -24.13 -3.77
N ARG A 635 -16.13 -23.66 -5.01
CA ARG A 635 -17.20 -23.55 -6.01
C ARG A 635 -17.65 -24.90 -6.56
N ARG A 636 -16.74 -25.87 -6.69
CA ARG A 636 -17.02 -27.18 -7.31
C ARG A 636 -17.83 -28.12 -6.42
N VAL A 637 -17.70 -28.02 -5.09
CA VAL A 637 -18.40 -28.90 -4.15
C VAL A 637 -19.12 -28.04 -3.10
N ARG A 638 -20.41 -27.75 -3.33
CA ARG A 638 -21.27 -27.06 -2.35
C ARG A 638 -21.81 -28.08 -1.35
N GLY A 639 -21.66 -27.82 -0.05
CA GLY A 639 -22.49 -28.44 1.00
C GLY A 639 -21.94 -29.64 1.77
N SER A 640 -20.86 -30.28 1.33
CA SER A 640 -20.03 -31.19 2.16
C SER A 640 -18.82 -31.61 1.33
N ALA A 641 -17.75 -30.83 1.43
CA ALA A 641 -16.68 -30.84 0.45
C ALA A 641 -15.36 -31.13 1.13
N GLU A 642 -14.89 -32.37 0.98
CA GLU A 642 -13.52 -32.84 1.22
C GLU A 642 -12.60 -31.78 1.83
N TYR A 643 -12.36 -31.92 3.14
CA TYR A 643 -11.57 -31.00 3.93
C TYR A 643 -10.16 -30.77 3.35
N HIS A 644 -9.71 -31.71 2.52
CA HIS A 644 -8.44 -31.70 1.81
C HIS A 644 -8.63 -31.44 0.30
N MET A 645 -7.64 -30.84 -0.32
CA MET A 645 -7.60 -30.63 -1.77
C MET A 645 -6.22 -30.99 -2.34
N GLN A 646 -6.17 -31.51 -3.57
CA GLN A 646 -4.91 -31.65 -4.29
C GLN A 646 -4.47 -30.29 -4.84
N TYR A 647 -3.29 -29.82 -4.46
CA TYR A 647 -2.69 -28.59 -4.94
C TYR A 647 -1.38 -28.88 -5.69
N ASN A 648 -1.21 -28.27 -6.86
CA ASN A 648 -0.03 -28.42 -7.69
C ASN A 648 0.75 -27.11 -7.70
N PHE A 649 1.97 -27.14 -7.15
CA PHE A 649 2.87 -25.99 -7.19
C PHE A 649 3.29 -25.71 -8.63
N ARG A 650 3.19 -24.45 -9.05
CA ARG A 650 3.88 -24.00 -10.26
C ARG A 650 5.36 -23.79 -9.92
N PRO A 651 6.31 -24.16 -10.80
CA PRO A 651 7.72 -23.93 -10.54
C PRO A 651 8.03 -22.48 -10.15
N THR A 652 8.83 -22.28 -9.11
CA THR A 652 9.16 -20.95 -8.56
C THR A 652 9.71 -20.02 -9.64
N THR A 653 10.63 -20.53 -10.46
CA THR A 653 11.22 -19.75 -11.55
C THR A 653 10.23 -19.35 -12.63
N ALA A 654 9.17 -20.13 -12.86
CA ALA A 654 8.18 -19.83 -13.90
C ALA A 654 7.29 -18.66 -13.49
N TRP A 655 6.66 -18.74 -12.32
CA TRP A 655 5.72 -17.71 -11.89
C TRP A 655 6.46 -16.41 -11.51
N TYR A 656 7.67 -16.50 -10.96
CA TYR A 656 8.42 -15.30 -10.60
C TYR A 656 8.86 -14.49 -11.83
N ARG A 657 9.14 -15.12 -12.98
CA ARG A 657 9.43 -14.40 -14.23
C ARG A 657 8.26 -13.55 -14.68
N GLU A 658 7.01 -13.97 -14.44
CA GLU A 658 5.82 -13.16 -14.73
C GLU A 658 5.77 -11.94 -13.83
N GLN A 659 6.06 -12.11 -12.54
CA GLN A 659 6.18 -11.00 -11.59
C GLN A 659 7.28 -10.01 -11.98
N GLN A 660 8.42 -10.50 -12.46
CA GLN A 660 9.49 -9.64 -12.98
C GLN A 660 9.07 -8.90 -14.26
N ALA A 661 8.36 -9.57 -15.17
CA ALA A 661 7.86 -8.96 -16.40
C ALA A 661 6.86 -7.83 -16.14
N GLU A 662 6.11 -7.88 -15.04
CA GLU A 662 5.23 -6.79 -14.57
C GLU A 662 5.96 -5.72 -13.73
N HIS A 663 7.30 -5.77 -13.63
CA HIS A 663 8.10 -4.87 -12.78
C HIS A 663 7.74 -4.92 -11.28
N ARG A 664 7.18 -6.04 -10.84
CA ARG A 664 6.87 -6.34 -9.43
C ARG A 664 7.96 -7.18 -8.76
N GLY A 665 9.10 -7.36 -9.44
CA GLY A 665 10.25 -8.11 -8.95
C GLY A 665 11.01 -7.43 -7.81
N PHE A 666 11.97 -8.17 -7.28
CA PHE A 666 12.87 -7.75 -6.20
C PHE A 666 14.32 -7.85 -6.69
N GLU A 667 14.85 -6.78 -7.27
CA GLU A 667 16.21 -6.76 -7.85
C GLU A 667 17.34 -7.02 -6.84
N HIS A 668 17.08 -6.81 -5.54
CA HIS A 668 18.03 -7.09 -4.47
C HIS A 668 18.01 -8.56 -4.01
N VAL A 669 17.02 -9.35 -4.42
CA VAL A 669 16.89 -10.77 -4.08
C VAL A 669 17.32 -11.64 -5.27
N THR A 670 18.08 -12.70 -5.00
CA THR A 670 18.54 -13.62 -6.05
C THR A 670 17.67 -14.89 -6.07
N PHE A 671 17.10 -15.24 -7.22
CA PHE A 671 16.34 -16.47 -7.38
C PHE A 671 17.24 -17.55 -7.98
N MET A 672 17.39 -18.68 -7.29
CA MET A 672 18.29 -19.76 -7.70
C MET A 672 17.59 -21.12 -7.73
N THR A 673 18.04 -21.96 -8.65
CA THR A 673 17.79 -23.39 -8.60
C THR A 673 18.78 -24.05 -7.63
N TRP A 674 18.43 -25.24 -7.16
CA TRP A 674 19.30 -25.98 -6.23
C TRP A 674 20.68 -26.28 -6.82
N GLN A 675 20.78 -26.57 -8.13
CA GLN A 675 22.07 -26.85 -8.78
C GLN A 675 23.02 -25.65 -8.74
N VAL A 676 22.48 -24.44 -8.86
CA VAL A 676 23.28 -23.20 -8.80
C VAL A 676 23.73 -22.94 -7.36
N LEU A 677 22.82 -23.12 -6.40
CA LEU A 677 23.11 -22.95 -4.99
C LEU A 677 24.15 -23.97 -4.50
N PHE A 678 23.97 -25.24 -4.85
CA PHE A 678 24.85 -26.33 -4.41
C PHE A 678 26.27 -26.14 -4.94
N ARG A 679 26.42 -25.76 -6.22
CA ARG A 679 27.72 -25.37 -6.77
C ARG A 679 28.33 -24.17 -6.06
N ARG A 680 27.52 -23.17 -5.69
CA ARG A 680 28.00 -21.98 -4.98
C ARG A 680 28.53 -22.30 -3.59
N TYR A 681 27.93 -23.25 -2.89
CA TYR A 681 28.30 -23.64 -1.52
C TYR A 681 29.09 -24.95 -1.45
N ASN A 682 29.50 -25.51 -2.59
CA ASN A 682 30.19 -26.81 -2.71
C ASN A 682 29.44 -27.95 -1.99
N LEU A 683 28.13 -28.03 -2.16
CA LEU A 683 27.30 -29.10 -1.63
C LEU A 683 27.30 -30.31 -2.58
N PRO A 684 27.29 -31.55 -2.07
CA PRO A 684 27.23 -32.75 -2.89
C PRO A 684 25.88 -32.84 -3.62
N ASP A 685 25.89 -33.37 -4.84
CA ASP A 685 24.69 -33.63 -5.63
C ASP A 685 24.20 -35.07 -5.37
N PRO A 686 23.04 -35.28 -4.74
CA PRO A 686 22.50 -36.61 -4.49
C PRO A 686 22.10 -37.39 -5.74
N GLU A 687 21.95 -36.73 -6.90
CA GLU A 687 21.56 -37.36 -8.17
C GLU A 687 22.76 -37.67 -9.08
N ALA A 688 23.98 -37.34 -8.67
CA ALA A 688 25.22 -37.61 -9.40
C ALA A 688 25.99 -38.84 -8.90
N GLU A 689 25.54 -39.44 -7.79
CA GLU A 689 25.89 -40.80 -7.33
C GLU A 689 24.87 -41.81 -7.89
#